data_AF-A0A934S6X6-F1
#
_entry.id   AF-A0A934S6X6-F1
#
_cell.length_a   1.000
_cell.length_b   1.000
_cell.length_c   1.000
_cell.angle_alpha   90.00
_cell.angle_beta   90.00
_cell.angle_gamma   90.00
#
_symmetry.space_group_name_H-M   'P 1'
#
loop_
_entity.id
_entity.type
_entity.pdbx_description
1 polymer ?
#
loop_
_entity_poly.entity_id
_entity_poly.type
_entity_poly.pdbx_seq_one_letter_code
_entity_poly.pdbx_strand_id
1 'polypeptide(L)'
;MMRSVWAFGAMLSLDSMASAQGGGYDESKMEYIDNGVIKLGVNKGLGGAITYIADSQTEKNIVNNYDWGRQIQMSFFAYPIPYSENGKDPAAHWEHIGWNPIQAGDDYGNGSAIVDFQKSDTTLYVKCIPMQWPLDNVPGECTYECWIELDGNTAQVRARLVNNRSDQNQYNARHQELPAVYSNGEFYRLMTYRGDQPFTGDAVVRIPKKTGGGFPWDYWLATENWAALVDDNDWGLGIHKPDNYFFIGGFAGQEGQGGTFDSPTGYIAPLHTEILDHDIVYEYTYTLIVGDLTEIRDYAVVQGQGMGLPDWTFENDRQHWRYNAVGSTGTDAGWPINDYIQLDLGKNQLWATSPPRLWQAEEAPVLYINAAFSTSQSKSRVAWTNYESDSYDPSFDGNVIAFDIIGDGEFRTYAIDLASVENYAGAMSYLGFQPSPSPEEGGWVKVKRIWFGADQRHLDSFSGKMVGNDLALQVGGGPGRSFAVEATSDLSAQPTVWTDVGSVRLDEEGEGLFVEPGASLPRFYRLKEASGADDPVAGGPVANAGFETPVQATFTYGPLTDGWTFNSSSGLQASGWQAGAAPEGAQTAFLQGGSSSIEQSLSLEAGDYEVVFWIADRTSDGGMQTVEVRFDGAPVGTFSPANGSFEEVRTNSFTVASPGDYTLEFAGAGSGDVTAFVDAVSITAK
;
A
#
# COMPACT_ATOMS: atom_id res chain seq x y z
N MET A 1 3.10 27.36 16.35
CA MET A 1 1.89 27.68 17.16
C MET A 1 0.88 28.51 16.36
N MET A 2 0.41 27.97 15.23
CA MET A 2 -0.80 28.42 14.53
C MET A 2 -1.54 27.13 14.21
N ARG A 3 -2.54 26.82 15.03
CA ARG A 3 -3.50 25.75 14.77
C ARG A 3 -4.36 26.22 13.60
N SER A 4 -4.00 25.84 12.38
CA SER A 4 -4.87 25.95 11.20
C SER A 4 -5.88 24.79 11.24
N VAL A 5 -6.63 24.72 12.33
CA VAL A 5 -7.72 23.77 12.51
C VAL A 5 -8.85 24.25 11.63
N TRP A 6 -8.94 23.72 10.42
CA TRP A 6 -10.22 23.58 9.72
C TRP A 6 -10.83 22.25 10.18
N ALA A 7 -11.11 22.16 11.49
CA ALA A 7 -12.02 21.14 11.97
C ALA A 7 -13.36 21.40 11.28
N PHE A 8 -13.78 20.45 10.45
CA PHE A 8 -15.17 20.28 10.06
C PHE A 8 -15.98 20.08 11.34
N GLY A 9 -16.52 21.19 11.85
CA GLY A 9 -17.26 21.27 13.09
C GLY A 9 -18.33 22.34 12.99
N ALA A 10 -19.20 22.22 11.98
CA ALA A 10 -20.47 22.94 11.97
C ALA A 10 -21.57 21.99 12.46
N MET A 11 -22.32 22.44 13.46
CA MET A 11 -23.41 21.71 14.10
C MET A 11 -24.45 21.25 13.07
N LEU A 12 -24.48 19.96 12.76
CA LEU A 12 -25.68 19.28 12.32
C LEU A 12 -26.23 18.51 13.52
N SER A 13 -27.26 19.05 14.17
CA SER A 13 -28.21 18.16 14.82
C SER A 13 -28.83 17.29 13.74
N LEU A 14 -28.84 15.97 13.90
CA LEU A 14 -29.54 15.05 12.98
C LEU A 14 -31.01 15.43 12.71
N ASP A 15 -31.62 16.22 13.60
CA ASP A 15 -32.97 16.78 13.42
C ASP A 15 -33.08 17.82 12.29
N SER A 16 -31.96 18.25 11.68
CA SER A 16 -31.94 19.13 10.50
C SER A 16 -31.48 18.42 9.22
N MET A 17 -31.46 17.08 9.20
CA MET A 17 -31.04 16.32 8.01
C MET A 17 -32.16 16.19 6.97
N ALA A 18 -31.78 16.54 5.74
CA ALA A 18 -32.43 16.33 4.46
C ALA A 18 -33.96 16.54 4.38
N SER A 19 -34.37 17.51 3.55
CA SER A 19 -35.80 17.75 3.30
C SER A 19 -36.44 16.66 2.44
N ALA A 20 -35.64 15.91 1.67
CA ALA A 20 -36.08 14.78 0.86
C ALA A 20 -36.29 13.51 1.71
N GLN A 21 -37.40 13.46 2.47
CA GLN A 21 -37.88 12.19 3.02
C GLN A 21 -38.18 11.20 1.88
N GLY A 22 -37.89 9.91 2.08
CA GLY A 22 -37.89 8.80 1.10
C GLY A 22 -39.13 8.54 0.19
N GLY A 23 -40.03 9.49 0.01
CA GLY A 23 -41.13 9.46 -0.97
C GLY A 23 -40.70 9.38 -2.45
N GLY A 24 -39.39 9.39 -2.73
CA GLY A 24 -38.82 9.17 -4.07
C GLY A 24 -38.14 7.82 -4.28
N TYR A 25 -38.09 6.92 -3.27
CA TYR A 25 -37.50 5.59 -3.45
C TYR A 25 -38.43 4.70 -4.30
N ASP A 26 -38.11 4.57 -5.58
CA ASP A 26 -38.86 3.72 -6.51
C ASP A 26 -38.24 2.32 -6.56
N GLU A 27 -38.86 1.37 -5.86
CA GLU A 27 -38.46 -0.05 -5.86
C GLU A 27 -38.45 -0.66 -7.27
N SER A 28 -39.27 -0.14 -8.21
CA SER A 28 -39.30 -0.64 -9.59
C SER A 28 -38.04 -0.30 -10.39
N LYS A 29 -37.17 0.56 -9.84
CA LYS A 29 -35.87 0.94 -10.43
C LYS A 29 -34.69 0.15 -9.87
N MET A 30 -34.94 -0.80 -8.97
CA MET A 30 -33.89 -1.64 -8.41
C MET A 30 -33.38 -2.65 -9.43
N GLU A 31 -32.06 -2.76 -9.49
CA GLU A 31 -31.36 -3.80 -10.22
C GLU A 31 -30.47 -4.57 -9.26
N TYR A 32 -30.58 -5.90 -9.28
CA TYR A 32 -29.84 -6.78 -8.38
C TYR A 32 -28.84 -7.64 -9.13
N ILE A 33 -27.75 -7.95 -8.42
CA ILE A 33 -26.79 -9.02 -8.69
C ILE A 33 -26.70 -9.91 -7.44
N ASP A 34 -26.47 -11.20 -7.62
CA ASP A 34 -26.52 -12.21 -6.55
C ASP A 34 -25.62 -13.39 -6.92
N ASN A 35 -24.69 -13.75 -6.03
CA ASN A 35 -23.80 -14.89 -6.21
C ASN A 35 -24.18 -16.11 -5.35
N GLY A 36 -25.34 -16.07 -4.66
CA GLY A 36 -25.81 -17.10 -3.74
C GLY A 36 -25.22 -17.01 -2.33
N VAL A 37 -24.29 -16.09 -2.09
CA VAL A 37 -23.73 -15.78 -0.76
C VAL A 37 -24.20 -14.39 -0.32
N ILE A 38 -23.98 -13.38 -1.17
CA ILE A 38 -24.50 -12.03 -0.96
C ILE A 38 -25.33 -11.57 -2.15
N LYS A 39 -26.28 -10.70 -1.86
CA LYS A 39 -27.14 -10.04 -2.83
C LYS A 39 -26.96 -8.53 -2.71
N LEU A 40 -26.64 -7.88 -3.82
CA LEU A 40 -26.41 -6.44 -3.90
C LEU A 40 -27.41 -5.83 -4.88
N GLY A 41 -27.96 -4.67 -4.53
CA GLY A 41 -28.87 -3.93 -5.37
C GLY A 41 -28.50 -2.45 -5.48
N VAL A 42 -28.63 -1.93 -6.70
CA VAL A 42 -28.50 -0.51 -7.00
C VAL A 42 -29.82 0.07 -7.48
N ASN A 43 -30.09 1.35 -7.20
CA ASN A 43 -31.30 2.01 -7.66
C ASN A 43 -31.02 2.94 -8.87
N LYS A 44 -31.60 2.62 -10.04
CA LYS A 44 -31.42 3.42 -11.27
C LYS A 44 -32.08 4.80 -11.22
N GLY A 45 -33.03 5.03 -10.31
CA GLY A 45 -33.59 6.35 -10.04
C GLY A 45 -32.65 7.24 -9.20
N LEU A 46 -31.63 6.64 -8.57
CA LEU A 46 -30.66 7.30 -7.70
C LEU A 46 -29.24 7.14 -8.25
N GLY A 47 -29.05 7.37 -9.55
CA GLY A 47 -27.73 7.30 -10.19
C GLY A 47 -27.01 5.94 -10.11
N GLY A 48 -27.72 4.87 -9.73
CA GLY A 48 -27.13 3.57 -9.48
C GLY A 48 -26.32 3.49 -8.18
N ALA A 49 -26.63 4.34 -7.19
CA ALA A 49 -26.13 4.16 -5.83
C ALA A 49 -26.53 2.79 -5.27
N ILE A 50 -25.66 2.20 -4.46
CA ILE A 50 -25.95 0.94 -3.77
C ILE A 50 -26.91 1.25 -2.62
N THR A 51 -28.14 0.76 -2.75
CA THR A 51 -29.22 0.93 -1.77
C THR A 51 -29.58 -0.38 -1.09
N TYR A 52 -28.99 -1.48 -1.53
CA TYR A 52 -29.23 -2.81 -0.97
C TYR A 52 -27.95 -3.63 -0.94
N ILE A 53 -27.63 -4.19 0.23
CA ILE A 53 -26.69 -5.30 0.37
C ILE A 53 -27.16 -6.18 1.52
N ALA A 54 -27.14 -7.50 1.31
CA ALA A 54 -27.60 -8.48 2.28
C ALA A 54 -26.89 -9.82 2.07
N ASP A 55 -26.90 -10.65 3.11
CA ASP A 55 -26.76 -12.10 2.93
C ASP A 55 -27.91 -12.62 2.05
N SER A 56 -27.56 -13.45 1.05
CA SER A 56 -28.50 -13.92 0.02
C SER A 56 -29.57 -14.87 0.58
N GLN A 57 -29.33 -15.49 1.73
CA GLN A 57 -30.29 -16.41 2.36
C GLN A 57 -31.32 -15.68 3.22
N THR A 58 -30.88 -14.65 3.94
CA THR A 58 -31.75 -13.87 4.84
C THR A 58 -32.44 -12.71 4.15
N GLU A 59 -31.86 -12.19 3.06
CA GLU A 59 -32.32 -11.03 2.28
C GLU A 59 -32.60 -9.78 3.12
N LYS A 60 -31.96 -9.68 4.29
CA LYS A 60 -32.11 -8.54 5.19
C LYS A 60 -31.16 -7.41 4.80
N ASN A 61 -31.73 -6.33 4.27
CA ASN A 61 -30.93 -5.18 3.84
C ASN A 61 -30.14 -4.56 5.00
N ILE A 62 -28.86 -4.32 4.77
CA ILE A 62 -27.96 -3.63 5.71
C ILE A 62 -27.98 -2.12 5.47
N VAL A 63 -28.21 -1.66 4.24
CA VAL A 63 -28.11 -0.25 3.85
C VAL A 63 -29.29 0.57 4.39
N ASN A 64 -28.99 1.72 4.99
CA ASN A 64 -30.00 2.72 5.32
C ASN A 64 -30.30 3.59 4.09
N ASN A 65 -31.57 3.90 3.85
CA ASN A 65 -32.10 4.68 2.73
C ASN A 65 -33.14 5.72 3.21
N TYR A 66 -33.01 6.22 4.44
CA TYR A 66 -33.97 7.18 5.01
C TYR A 66 -34.13 8.46 4.17
N ASP A 67 -33.02 8.94 3.63
CA ASP A 67 -32.91 10.07 2.70
C ASP A 67 -31.87 9.75 1.61
N TRP A 68 -31.63 10.69 0.69
CA TRP A 68 -30.73 10.50 -0.46
C TRP A 68 -29.25 10.81 -0.18
N GLY A 69 -28.94 11.28 1.02
CA GLY A 69 -27.56 11.39 1.50
C GLY A 69 -27.07 10.06 2.08
N ARG A 70 -27.97 9.14 2.40
CA ARG A 70 -27.68 7.89 3.11
C ARG A 70 -27.81 6.69 2.19
N GLN A 71 -26.72 6.27 1.58
CA GLN A 71 -26.60 5.05 0.76
C GLN A 71 -25.14 4.58 0.85
N ILE A 72 -24.73 3.61 0.03
CA ILE A 72 -23.31 3.45 -0.31
C ILE A 72 -23.07 4.09 -1.68
N GLN A 73 -22.38 5.23 -1.69
CA GLN A 73 -22.32 6.11 -2.87
C GLN A 73 -21.08 7.00 -2.97
N MET A 74 -20.78 7.45 -4.20
CA MET A 74 -19.75 8.46 -4.46
C MET A 74 -20.21 9.86 -4.02
N SER A 75 -19.33 10.54 -3.29
CA SER A 75 -19.52 11.87 -2.72
C SER A 75 -18.17 12.61 -2.71
N PHE A 76 -18.06 13.67 -3.51
CA PHE A 76 -16.81 14.44 -3.61
C PHE A 76 -17.01 15.88 -3.16
N PHE A 77 -15.97 16.50 -2.61
CA PHE A 77 -16.03 17.81 -1.99
C PHE A 77 -14.93 18.70 -2.56
N ALA A 78 -15.31 19.88 -3.05
CA ALA A 78 -14.37 20.88 -3.50
C ALA A 78 -14.88 22.30 -3.18
N TYR A 79 -14.04 23.29 -3.43
CA TYR A 79 -14.40 24.70 -3.39
C TYR A 79 -15.07 25.12 -4.72
N PRO A 80 -15.69 26.32 -4.81
CA PRO A 80 -15.88 27.32 -3.74
C PRO A 80 -16.83 26.86 -2.62
N ILE A 81 -16.71 27.52 -1.46
CA ILE A 81 -17.63 27.41 -0.32
C ILE A 81 -18.03 28.85 0.06
N PRO A 82 -19.32 29.24 -0.03
CA PRO A 82 -20.43 28.47 -0.61
C PRO A 82 -20.26 28.24 -2.12
N TYR A 83 -20.97 27.24 -2.65
CA TYR A 83 -21.04 26.95 -4.09
C TYR A 83 -22.38 27.37 -4.66
N SER A 84 -22.37 28.25 -5.67
CA SER A 84 -23.54 28.67 -6.44
C SER A 84 -23.26 28.47 -7.92
N GLU A 85 -24.27 28.05 -8.68
CA GLU A 85 -24.12 27.79 -10.11
C GLU A 85 -25.41 28.17 -10.86
N ASN A 86 -25.28 28.77 -12.04
CA ASN A 86 -26.41 29.09 -12.93
C ASN A 86 -27.53 29.89 -12.24
N GLY A 87 -27.18 30.76 -11.29
CA GLY A 87 -28.12 31.58 -10.52
C GLY A 87 -28.89 30.83 -9.44
N LYS A 88 -28.48 29.59 -9.10
CA LYS A 88 -28.98 28.83 -7.96
C LYS A 88 -27.96 28.89 -6.82
N ASP A 89 -28.46 29.23 -5.64
CA ASP A 89 -27.71 29.30 -4.40
C ASP A 89 -27.92 28.02 -3.57
N PRO A 90 -26.97 27.67 -2.69
CA PRO A 90 -27.09 26.48 -1.87
C PRO A 90 -28.20 26.59 -0.84
N ALA A 91 -28.83 25.45 -0.53
CA ALA A 91 -29.72 25.32 0.60
C ALA A 91 -29.02 25.86 1.87
N ALA A 92 -29.73 26.65 2.67
CA ALA A 92 -29.12 27.36 3.80
C ALA A 92 -28.43 26.41 4.80
N HIS A 93 -28.99 25.22 5.04
CA HIS A 93 -28.40 24.22 5.92
C HIS A 93 -27.20 23.47 5.31
N TRP A 94 -26.92 23.65 4.02
CA TRP A 94 -25.80 23.05 3.28
C TRP A 94 -24.83 24.06 2.67
N GLU A 95 -24.91 25.36 3.01
CA GLU A 95 -24.03 26.42 2.44
C GLU A 95 -22.53 26.17 2.66
N HIS A 96 -22.19 25.38 3.68
CA HIS A 96 -20.82 25.07 4.07
C HIS A 96 -20.20 23.90 3.28
N ILE A 97 -21.00 23.14 2.52
CA ILE A 97 -20.53 21.90 1.88
C ILE A 97 -19.67 22.17 0.65
N GLY A 98 -19.89 23.27 -0.05
CA GLY A 98 -19.18 23.65 -1.29
C GLY A 98 -19.67 22.91 -2.53
N TRP A 99 -18.79 22.76 -3.52
CA TRP A 99 -19.03 21.91 -4.69
C TRP A 99 -19.10 20.47 -4.21
N ASN A 100 -20.28 19.84 -4.35
CA ASN A 100 -20.54 18.51 -3.81
C ASN A 100 -21.53 17.73 -4.70
N PRO A 101 -21.05 17.14 -5.80
CA PRO A 101 -21.85 16.19 -6.57
C PRO A 101 -22.03 14.87 -5.80
N ILE A 102 -23.26 14.39 -5.73
CA ILE A 102 -23.66 13.15 -5.05
C ILE A 102 -24.29 12.19 -6.05
N GLN A 103 -23.96 10.90 -5.93
CA GLN A 103 -24.43 9.88 -6.87
C GLN A 103 -25.95 9.67 -6.79
N ALA A 104 -26.56 9.65 -5.60
CA ALA A 104 -28.00 9.39 -5.47
C ALA A 104 -28.87 10.54 -6.01
N GLY A 105 -28.46 11.79 -5.79
CA GLY A 105 -29.24 12.96 -6.16
C GLY A 105 -28.99 14.13 -5.22
N ASP A 106 -29.81 15.18 -5.34
CA ASP A 106 -29.71 16.37 -4.49
C ASP A 106 -30.66 16.35 -3.27
N ASP A 107 -30.46 17.30 -2.33
CA ASP A 107 -31.26 17.45 -1.10
C ASP A 107 -32.74 17.80 -1.36
N TYR A 108 -33.09 18.11 -2.61
CA TYR A 108 -34.42 18.55 -3.07
C TYR A 108 -35.24 17.42 -3.71
N GLY A 109 -34.67 16.23 -3.85
CA GLY A 109 -35.40 15.11 -4.44
C GLY A 109 -35.29 15.01 -5.97
N ASN A 110 -34.22 15.51 -6.59
CA ASN A 110 -33.89 15.22 -8.00
C ASN A 110 -32.76 14.18 -8.15
N GLY A 111 -33.10 12.99 -8.64
CA GLY A 111 -32.16 11.86 -8.73
C GLY A 111 -31.19 11.98 -9.91
N SER A 112 -29.99 11.44 -9.74
CA SER A 112 -28.94 11.48 -10.77
C SER A 112 -29.28 10.67 -12.02
N ALA A 113 -28.87 11.16 -13.19
CA ALA A 113 -29.20 10.56 -14.48
C ALA A 113 -28.23 9.43 -14.84
N ILE A 114 -28.75 8.24 -15.15
CA ILE A 114 -27.97 7.13 -15.72
C ILE A 114 -27.61 7.45 -17.18
N VAL A 115 -26.32 7.32 -17.50
CA VAL A 115 -25.76 7.45 -18.85
C VAL A 115 -25.58 6.08 -19.49
N ASP A 116 -25.02 5.14 -18.75
CA ASP A 116 -24.83 3.75 -19.19
C ASP A 116 -25.03 2.80 -18.01
N PHE A 117 -25.48 1.58 -18.32
CA PHE A 117 -25.76 0.56 -17.34
C PHE A 117 -25.64 -0.83 -17.97
N GLN A 118 -24.82 -1.69 -17.36
CA GLN A 118 -24.60 -3.06 -17.80
C GLN A 118 -24.61 -3.97 -16.58
N LYS A 119 -25.13 -5.19 -16.72
CA LYS A 119 -25.09 -6.19 -15.64
C LYS A 119 -25.03 -7.61 -16.18
N SER A 120 -24.49 -8.49 -15.35
CA SER A 120 -24.64 -9.94 -15.42
C SER A 120 -25.37 -10.45 -14.17
N ASP A 121 -25.21 -11.72 -13.81
CA ASP A 121 -25.74 -12.27 -12.56
C ASP A 121 -24.91 -11.82 -11.34
N THR A 122 -23.59 -11.63 -11.50
CA THR A 122 -22.66 -11.33 -10.39
C THR A 122 -21.86 -10.04 -10.58
N THR A 123 -22.02 -9.36 -11.71
CA THR A 123 -21.32 -8.09 -12.00
C THR A 123 -22.26 -7.00 -12.46
N LEU A 124 -21.93 -5.75 -12.14
CA LEU A 124 -22.67 -4.57 -12.54
C LEU A 124 -21.73 -3.43 -12.88
N TYR A 125 -22.06 -2.68 -13.92
CA TYR A 125 -21.45 -1.40 -14.26
C TYR A 125 -22.54 -0.33 -14.35
N VAL A 126 -22.27 0.82 -13.76
CA VAL A 126 -23.12 2.00 -13.90
C VAL A 126 -22.29 3.25 -14.16
N LYS A 127 -22.76 4.07 -15.10
CA LYS A 127 -22.28 5.43 -15.34
C LYS A 127 -23.43 6.41 -15.13
N CYS A 128 -23.20 7.47 -14.36
CA CYS A 128 -24.19 8.51 -14.14
C CYS A 128 -23.60 9.93 -14.23
N ILE A 129 -24.49 10.90 -14.37
CA ILE A 129 -24.21 12.31 -14.11
C ILE A 129 -24.79 12.62 -12.73
N PRO A 130 -23.95 12.86 -11.70
CA PRO A 130 -24.42 13.14 -10.34
C PRO A 130 -25.11 14.51 -10.26
N MET A 131 -25.80 14.78 -9.15
CA MET A 131 -26.44 16.07 -8.86
C MET A 131 -25.66 16.80 -7.76
N GLN A 132 -25.57 18.12 -7.85
CA GLN A 132 -24.99 18.96 -6.79
C GLN A 132 -25.92 18.95 -5.57
N TRP A 133 -25.48 18.30 -4.49
CA TRP A 133 -26.27 18.14 -3.26
C TRP A 133 -26.93 19.41 -2.73
N PRO A 134 -26.20 20.53 -2.56
CA PRO A 134 -26.81 21.71 -1.94
C PRO A 134 -27.68 22.51 -2.91
N LEU A 135 -27.71 22.20 -4.21
CA LEU A 135 -28.42 22.98 -5.23
C LEU A 135 -29.65 22.23 -5.74
N ASP A 136 -30.78 22.92 -5.86
CA ASP A 136 -32.01 22.33 -6.41
C ASP A 136 -31.83 22.03 -7.91
N ASN A 137 -31.80 20.76 -8.29
CA ASN A 137 -31.81 20.28 -9.66
C ASN A 137 -30.69 20.88 -10.53
N VAL A 138 -29.45 20.74 -10.07
CA VAL A 138 -28.23 21.12 -10.81
C VAL A 138 -27.34 19.88 -10.99
N PRO A 139 -27.18 19.38 -12.23
CA PRO A 139 -26.21 18.32 -12.51
C PRO A 139 -24.78 18.77 -12.20
N GLY A 140 -23.96 17.87 -11.70
CA GLY A 140 -22.52 18.09 -11.57
C GLY A 140 -21.84 18.15 -12.94
N GLU A 141 -20.81 18.98 -13.06
CA GLU A 141 -19.93 19.04 -14.23
C GLU A 141 -18.92 17.87 -14.24
N CYS A 142 -19.42 16.65 -14.05
CA CYS A 142 -18.61 15.44 -13.98
C CYS A 142 -19.43 14.20 -14.32
N THR A 143 -18.78 13.06 -14.51
CA THR A 143 -19.44 11.75 -14.54
C THR A 143 -18.85 10.82 -13.52
N TYR A 144 -19.70 9.98 -12.95
CA TYR A 144 -19.30 8.88 -12.09
C TYR A 144 -19.44 7.56 -12.82
N GLU A 145 -18.49 6.67 -12.59
CA GLU A 145 -18.52 5.30 -13.05
C GLU A 145 -18.23 4.36 -11.88
N CYS A 146 -18.98 3.26 -11.79
CA CYS A 146 -18.85 2.25 -10.75
C CYS A 146 -18.93 0.87 -11.39
N TRP A 147 -17.93 0.03 -11.13
CA TRP A 147 -17.90 -1.39 -11.48
C TRP A 147 -17.95 -2.19 -10.19
N ILE A 148 -18.89 -3.13 -10.12
CA ILE A 148 -19.14 -3.97 -8.94
C ILE A 148 -19.06 -5.42 -9.38
N GLU A 149 -18.29 -6.23 -8.64
CA GLU A 149 -18.20 -7.67 -8.80
C GLU A 149 -18.41 -8.35 -7.46
N LEU A 150 -19.27 -9.39 -7.43
CA LEU A 150 -19.50 -10.20 -6.25
C LEU A 150 -18.57 -11.41 -6.25
N ASP A 151 -17.79 -11.57 -5.18
CA ASP A 151 -16.90 -12.72 -4.96
C ASP A 151 -17.00 -13.19 -3.51
N GLY A 152 -17.45 -14.43 -3.31
CA GLY A 152 -17.77 -14.95 -1.99
C GLY A 152 -18.72 -14.02 -1.22
N ASN A 153 -18.32 -13.61 -0.02
CA ASN A 153 -19.06 -12.67 0.82
C ASN A 153 -18.69 -11.20 0.58
N THR A 154 -17.99 -10.89 -0.52
CA THR A 154 -17.48 -9.55 -0.82
C THR A 154 -18.12 -8.95 -2.07
N ALA A 155 -18.28 -7.63 -2.07
CA ALA A 155 -18.50 -6.84 -3.27
C ALA A 155 -17.25 -5.99 -3.52
N GLN A 156 -16.49 -6.34 -4.55
CA GLN A 156 -15.32 -5.59 -5.01
C GLN A 156 -15.80 -4.46 -5.90
N VAL A 157 -15.42 -3.22 -5.55
CA VAL A 157 -15.90 -2.03 -6.24
C VAL A 157 -14.73 -1.21 -6.74
N ARG A 158 -14.75 -0.88 -8.03
CA ARG A 158 -13.93 0.16 -8.63
C ARG A 158 -14.82 1.35 -8.93
N ALA A 159 -14.37 2.55 -8.57
CA ALA A 159 -15.09 3.79 -8.76
C ALA A 159 -14.21 4.80 -9.50
N ARG A 160 -14.84 5.65 -10.32
CA ARG A 160 -14.16 6.70 -11.07
C ARG A 160 -14.99 7.97 -11.14
N LEU A 161 -14.36 9.08 -10.77
CA LEU A 161 -14.77 10.43 -11.12
C LEU A 161 -14.02 10.88 -12.37
N VAL A 162 -14.75 11.32 -13.39
CA VAL A 162 -14.20 12.11 -14.50
C VAL A 162 -14.71 13.53 -14.31
N ASN A 163 -13.84 14.42 -13.83
CA ASN A 163 -14.17 15.80 -13.57
C ASN A 163 -14.06 16.63 -14.87
N ASN A 164 -14.97 17.56 -15.09
CA ASN A 164 -14.95 18.45 -16.24
C ASN A 164 -15.54 19.82 -15.88
N ARG A 165 -15.08 20.38 -14.76
CA ARG A 165 -15.55 21.67 -14.24
C ARG A 165 -15.16 22.78 -15.19
N SER A 166 -16.09 23.71 -15.40
CA SER A 166 -15.80 24.95 -16.14
C SER A 166 -14.89 25.91 -15.34
N ASP A 167 -14.96 25.83 -14.01
CA ASP A 167 -14.08 26.53 -13.09
C ASP A 167 -12.70 25.84 -13.00
N GLN A 168 -11.68 26.53 -13.52
CA GLN A 168 -10.30 26.03 -13.61
C GLN A 168 -9.41 26.44 -12.43
N ASN A 169 -9.96 27.05 -11.38
CA ASN A 169 -9.18 27.41 -10.21
C ASN A 169 -8.68 26.14 -9.49
N GLN A 170 -7.36 26.06 -9.24
CA GLN A 170 -6.82 25.03 -8.36
C GLN A 170 -7.08 25.42 -6.90
N TYR A 171 -7.85 24.58 -6.21
CA TYR A 171 -8.24 24.79 -4.82
C TYR A 171 -7.44 23.93 -3.85
N ASN A 172 -7.52 24.26 -2.56
CA ASN A 172 -6.94 23.41 -1.52
C ASN A 172 -7.61 22.03 -1.52
N ALA A 173 -6.83 21.03 -1.12
CA ALA A 173 -7.32 19.68 -0.93
C ALA A 173 -8.47 19.63 0.09
N ARG A 174 -9.43 18.73 -0.12
CA ARG A 174 -10.50 18.42 0.85
C ARG A 174 -10.62 16.92 1.05
N HIS A 175 -11.16 16.53 2.20
CA HIS A 175 -11.49 15.13 2.46
C HIS A 175 -12.56 14.67 1.46
N GLN A 176 -12.31 13.51 0.85
CA GLN A 176 -13.22 12.83 -0.06
C GLN A 176 -13.72 11.55 0.62
N GLU A 177 -15.01 11.24 0.49
CA GLU A 177 -15.59 10.00 1.01
C GLU A 177 -15.53 8.91 -0.05
N LEU A 178 -14.84 7.80 0.23
CA LEU A 178 -14.40 6.86 -0.81
C LEU A 178 -14.82 5.39 -0.57
N PRO A 179 -16.12 5.05 -0.40
CA PRO A 179 -17.30 5.90 -0.37
C PRO A 179 -17.78 6.17 1.06
N ALA A 180 -18.86 6.94 1.21
CA ALA A 180 -19.68 6.88 2.42
C ALA A 180 -20.47 5.56 2.47
N VAL A 181 -20.58 4.95 3.66
CA VAL A 181 -21.36 3.74 3.94
C VAL A 181 -22.32 4.02 5.09
N TYR A 182 -23.62 3.92 4.83
CA TYR A 182 -24.67 4.07 5.83
C TYR A 182 -25.38 2.75 6.11
N SER A 183 -25.36 2.31 7.37
CA SER A 183 -26.02 1.07 7.82
C SER A 183 -27.31 1.36 8.59
N ASN A 184 -28.19 0.37 8.62
CA ASN A 184 -29.37 0.34 9.47
C ASN A 184 -28.99 0.31 10.96
N GLY A 185 -29.89 0.81 11.82
CA GLY A 185 -29.58 1.07 13.22
C GLY A 185 -29.29 -0.16 14.08
N GLU A 186 -29.55 -1.37 13.57
CA GLU A 186 -29.11 -2.63 14.16
C GLU A 186 -27.59 -2.85 14.09
N PHE A 187 -26.94 -2.31 13.06
CA PHE A 187 -25.49 -2.42 12.86
C PHE A 187 -24.81 -1.19 13.47
N TYR A 188 -24.84 -1.10 14.80
CA TYR A 188 -24.48 0.12 15.51
C TYR A 188 -23.07 0.12 16.11
N ARG A 189 -22.40 -1.04 16.13
CA ARG A 189 -21.05 -1.17 16.69
C ARG A 189 -20.03 -0.89 15.58
N LEU A 190 -19.47 0.31 15.60
CA LEU A 190 -18.37 0.70 14.71
C LEU A 190 -17.04 0.13 15.24
N MET A 191 -16.48 -0.85 14.54
CA MET A 191 -15.32 -1.63 14.94
C MET A 191 -14.15 -1.44 13.95
N THR A 192 -12.91 -1.41 14.45
CA THR A 192 -11.69 -1.29 13.64
C THR A 192 -10.45 -1.64 14.46
N TYR A 193 -9.28 -1.76 13.83
CA TYR A 193 -7.98 -1.82 14.49
C TYR A 193 -7.30 -0.43 14.50
N ARG A 194 -6.77 -0.03 15.66
CA ARG A 194 -6.18 1.31 15.91
C ARG A 194 -4.77 1.26 16.50
N GLY A 195 -4.18 0.07 16.59
CA GLY A 195 -2.83 -0.11 17.15
C GLY A 195 -1.75 0.18 16.13
N ASP A 196 -0.50 0.18 16.57
CA ASP A 196 0.69 0.41 15.75
C ASP A 196 1.40 -0.88 15.34
N GLN A 197 0.81 -2.03 15.61
CA GLN A 197 1.29 -3.37 15.23
C GLN A 197 0.24 -4.09 14.36
N PRO A 198 -0.11 -3.52 13.18
CA PRO A 198 -1.15 -4.09 12.34
C PRO A 198 -0.82 -5.51 11.89
N PHE A 199 -1.85 -6.31 11.60
CA PHE A 199 -1.73 -7.66 11.05
C PHE A 199 -1.14 -8.70 12.01
N THR A 200 -0.91 -8.35 13.28
CA THR A 200 -0.41 -9.27 14.32
C THR A 200 -1.53 -10.02 15.06
N GLY A 201 -2.79 -9.71 14.77
CA GLY A 201 -3.95 -10.25 15.49
C GLY A 201 -4.28 -9.55 16.81
N ASP A 202 -3.64 -8.41 17.11
CA ASP A 202 -3.92 -7.61 18.30
C ASP A 202 -5.37 -7.07 18.33
N ALA A 203 -5.90 -6.68 19.49
CA ALA A 203 -7.33 -6.49 19.68
C ALA A 203 -7.94 -5.34 18.83
N VAL A 204 -9.11 -5.62 18.24
CA VAL A 204 -9.96 -4.58 17.65
C VAL A 204 -10.66 -3.77 18.73
N VAL A 205 -11.06 -2.55 18.39
CA VAL A 205 -11.74 -1.64 19.31
C VAL A 205 -13.00 -1.08 18.69
N ARG A 206 -13.96 -0.71 19.56
CA ARG A 206 -15.15 0.04 19.17
C ARG A 206 -14.84 1.53 19.16
N ILE A 207 -15.14 2.21 18.06
CA ILE A 207 -15.21 3.68 18.05
C ILE A 207 -16.46 4.09 18.85
N PRO A 208 -16.31 4.85 19.94
CA PRO A 208 -17.43 5.19 20.79
C PRO A 208 -18.39 6.13 20.05
N LYS A 209 -19.69 5.93 20.26
CA LYS A 209 -20.68 6.89 19.81
C LYS A 209 -20.54 8.20 20.58
N LYS A 210 -20.54 9.32 19.85
CA LYS A 210 -20.56 10.67 20.45
C LYS A 210 -21.83 10.91 21.27
N THR A 211 -21.64 11.49 22.45
CA THR A 211 -22.72 11.95 23.34
C THR A 211 -22.63 13.47 23.52
N GLY A 212 -23.76 14.17 23.57
CA GLY A 212 -23.80 15.61 23.87
C GLY A 212 -24.24 16.53 22.73
N GLY A 213 -24.72 15.97 21.61
CA GLY A 213 -25.15 16.74 20.44
C GLY A 213 -24.00 17.21 19.55
N GLY A 214 -24.32 17.88 18.43
CA GLY A 214 -23.34 18.29 17.42
C GLY A 214 -23.05 17.21 16.37
N PHE A 215 -21.95 17.40 15.62
CA PHE A 215 -21.56 16.49 14.54
C PHE A 215 -21.28 15.08 15.08
N PRO A 216 -21.97 14.05 14.55
CA PRO A 216 -22.04 12.74 15.20
C PRO A 216 -20.84 11.82 14.93
N TRP A 217 -19.95 12.17 13.99
CA TRP A 217 -18.85 11.30 13.55
C TRP A 217 -17.52 11.66 14.18
N ASP A 218 -16.70 10.65 14.47
CA ASP A 218 -15.30 10.77 14.85
C ASP A 218 -14.37 10.44 13.69
N TYR A 219 -13.15 10.93 13.79
CA TYR A 219 -12.07 10.75 12.83
C TYR A 219 -10.96 9.93 13.49
N TRP A 220 -10.37 8.97 12.77
CA TRP A 220 -9.27 8.16 13.29
C TRP A 220 -8.37 7.61 12.17
N LEU A 221 -7.21 7.11 12.57
CA LEU A 221 -6.33 6.31 11.72
C LEU A 221 -6.49 4.81 12.01
N ALA A 222 -6.86 4.02 10.98
CA ALA A 222 -6.96 2.56 10.98
C ALA A 222 -5.78 1.94 10.21
N THR A 223 -4.87 1.31 10.95
CA THR A 223 -3.59 0.80 10.44
C THR A 223 -3.69 -0.50 9.65
N GLU A 224 -4.85 -1.15 9.69
CA GLU A 224 -5.19 -2.31 8.85
C GLU A 224 -6.14 -1.94 7.68
N ASN A 225 -6.41 -0.64 7.46
CA ASN A 225 -7.16 -0.14 6.31
C ASN A 225 -8.64 -0.61 6.20
N TRP A 226 -9.25 -0.97 7.33
CA TRP A 226 -10.65 -1.40 7.39
C TRP A 226 -11.41 -0.83 8.59
N ALA A 227 -12.74 -0.78 8.48
CA ALA A 227 -13.67 -0.56 9.58
C ALA A 227 -15.01 -1.26 9.28
N ALA A 228 -15.79 -1.57 10.31
CA ALA A 228 -17.04 -2.31 10.17
C ALA A 228 -18.15 -1.77 11.06
N LEU A 229 -19.40 -1.89 10.60
CA LEU A 229 -20.60 -1.69 11.39
C LEU A 229 -21.26 -3.06 11.58
N VAL A 230 -21.28 -3.53 12.83
CA VAL A 230 -21.78 -4.86 13.19
C VAL A 230 -22.86 -4.78 14.27
N ASP A 231 -23.64 -5.85 14.38
CA ASP A 231 -24.68 -6.03 15.40
C ASP A 231 -24.10 -6.60 16.72
N ASP A 232 -24.98 -7.00 17.63
CA ASP A 232 -24.60 -7.62 18.91
C ASP A 232 -23.93 -8.99 18.79
N ASN A 233 -24.05 -9.65 17.64
CA ASN A 233 -23.49 -10.96 17.35
C ASN A 233 -22.18 -10.86 16.56
N ASP A 234 -21.62 -9.65 16.42
CA ASP A 234 -20.44 -9.37 15.59
C ASP A 234 -20.67 -9.57 14.08
N TRP A 235 -21.92 -9.63 13.62
CA TRP A 235 -22.25 -9.80 12.20
C TRP A 235 -22.68 -8.47 11.57
N GLY A 236 -22.23 -8.18 10.34
CA GLY A 236 -22.65 -6.96 9.64
C GLY A 236 -21.88 -6.68 8.36
N LEU A 237 -21.50 -5.41 8.18
CA LEU A 237 -20.85 -4.92 6.96
C LEU A 237 -19.53 -4.21 7.29
N GLY A 238 -18.46 -4.75 6.73
CA GLY A 238 -17.13 -4.16 6.69
C GLY A 238 -16.87 -3.40 5.40
N ILE A 239 -15.98 -2.41 5.49
CA ILE A 239 -15.33 -1.81 4.34
C ILE A 239 -13.81 -1.89 4.51
N HIS A 240 -13.14 -2.40 3.48
CA HIS A 240 -11.70 -2.33 3.31
C HIS A 240 -11.39 -1.45 2.11
N LYS A 241 -10.47 -0.49 2.27
CA LYS A 241 -9.96 0.31 1.16
C LYS A 241 -8.44 0.22 1.17
N PRO A 242 -7.81 -0.40 0.14
CA PRO A 242 -6.36 -0.47 0.05
C PRO A 242 -5.73 0.92 0.22
N ASP A 243 -4.61 0.97 0.92
CA ASP A 243 -3.81 2.19 1.09
C ASP A 243 -4.57 3.36 1.74
N ASN A 244 -5.57 3.07 2.57
CA ASN A 244 -6.37 4.08 3.25
C ASN A 244 -6.32 3.92 4.77
N TYR A 245 -5.56 4.79 5.42
CA TYR A 245 -5.44 4.80 6.87
C TYR A 245 -6.47 5.72 7.53
N PHE A 246 -6.94 6.76 6.86
CA PHE A 246 -7.79 7.78 7.49
C PHE A 246 -9.27 7.47 7.30
N PHE A 247 -10.03 7.48 8.40
CA PHE A 247 -11.45 7.19 8.40
C PHE A 247 -12.23 8.22 9.20
N ILE A 248 -13.50 8.33 8.85
CA ILE A 248 -14.54 9.02 9.61
C ILE A 248 -15.72 8.06 9.82
N GLY A 249 -16.44 8.21 10.92
CA GLY A 249 -17.54 7.29 11.23
C GLY A 249 -18.17 7.51 12.59
N GLY A 250 -19.32 6.91 12.82
CA GLY A 250 -19.98 6.89 14.11
C GLY A 250 -21.40 6.34 14.04
N PHE A 251 -22.22 6.70 15.02
CA PHE A 251 -23.62 6.28 15.06
C PHE A 251 -24.56 7.41 15.44
N ALA A 252 -25.67 7.51 14.73
CA ALA A 252 -26.70 8.52 14.87
C ALA A 252 -28.04 7.90 15.29
N GLY A 253 -28.81 8.60 16.15
CA GLY A 253 -30.10 8.11 16.64
C GLY A 253 -29.97 7.13 17.81
N GLN A 254 -30.90 6.18 17.97
CA GLN A 254 -30.86 5.18 19.03
C GLN A 254 -30.18 3.89 18.53
N GLU A 255 -29.14 3.43 19.24
CA GLU A 255 -28.43 2.18 18.89
C GLU A 255 -29.36 0.96 19.00
N GLY A 256 -29.26 0.05 18.04
CA GLY A 256 -30.07 -1.18 17.97
C GLY A 256 -31.53 -0.96 17.53
N GLN A 257 -31.87 0.21 16.99
CA GLN A 257 -33.23 0.55 16.56
C GLN A 257 -33.22 1.16 15.16
N GLY A 258 -34.24 0.86 14.35
CA GLY A 258 -34.43 1.46 13.02
C GLY A 258 -33.92 0.57 11.88
N GLY A 259 -34.75 0.41 10.85
CA GLY A 259 -34.45 -0.31 9.62
C GLY A 259 -34.13 0.61 8.45
N THR A 260 -34.27 0.06 7.24
CA THR A 260 -33.91 0.67 5.95
C THR A 260 -34.41 2.11 5.77
N PHE A 261 -35.58 2.46 6.28
CA PHE A 261 -36.18 3.77 6.08
C PHE A 261 -36.41 4.52 7.39
N ASP A 262 -35.64 4.20 8.43
CA ASP A 262 -35.68 4.88 9.72
C ASP A 262 -34.45 5.78 9.91
N SER A 263 -34.61 6.82 10.74
CA SER A 263 -33.57 7.82 10.98
C SER A 263 -32.29 7.31 11.68
N PRO A 264 -32.32 6.36 12.64
CA PRO A 264 -31.08 5.86 13.24
C PRO A 264 -30.19 5.15 12.22
N THR A 265 -28.89 5.44 12.25
CA THR A 265 -27.95 4.93 11.24
C THR A 265 -26.52 4.88 11.76
N GLY A 266 -25.79 3.84 11.39
CA GLY A 266 -24.34 3.82 11.46
C GLY A 266 -23.73 4.45 10.22
N TYR A 267 -22.57 5.07 10.37
CA TYR A 267 -21.84 5.70 9.26
C TYR A 267 -20.35 5.36 9.33
N ILE A 268 -19.76 5.04 8.18
CA ILE A 268 -18.31 4.89 7.99
C ILE A 268 -17.94 5.46 6.63
N ALA A 269 -16.79 6.13 6.53
CA ALA A 269 -16.16 6.43 5.26
C ALA A 269 -14.63 6.37 5.39
N PRO A 270 -13.92 5.60 4.54
CA PRO A 270 -12.52 5.85 4.28
C PRO A 270 -12.35 7.22 3.61
N LEU A 271 -11.34 7.96 4.05
CA LEU A 271 -11.03 9.30 3.58
C LEU A 271 -9.62 9.39 3.00
N HIS A 272 -9.54 9.96 1.79
CA HIS A 272 -8.32 10.61 1.32
C HIS A 272 -8.53 12.12 1.26
N THR A 273 -7.48 12.89 1.52
CA THR A 273 -7.52 14.35 1.37
C THR A 273 -6.91 14.70 0.04
N GLU A 274 -7.73 15.15 -0.90
CA GLU A 274 -7.34 15.21 -2.31
C GLU A 274 -7.55 16.60 -2.92
N ILE A 275 -6.62 16.99 -3.80
CA ILE A 275 -6.74 18.13 -4.70
C ILE A 275 -7.48 17.65 -5.95
N LEU A 276 -8.76 18.04 -6.07
CA LEU A 276 -9.54 17.75 -7.27
C LEU A 276 -9.36 18.88 -8.29
N ASP A 277 -8.41 18.72 -9.21
CA ASP A 277 -8.30 19.60 -10.37
C ASP A 277 -9.57 19.55 -11.23
N HIS A 278 -9.80 20.61 -12.00
CA HIS A 278 -11.04 20.79 -12.75
C HIS A 278 -11.29 19.69 -13.81
N ASP A 279 -10.23 19.04 -14.28
CA ASP A 279 -10.22 18.01 -15.33
C ASP A 279 -9.61 16.67 -14.85
N ILE A 280 -9.53 16.45 -13.54
CA ILE A 280 -8.97 15.20 -12.97
C ILE A 280 -9.80 13.97 -13.35
N VAL A 281 -9.09 12.87 -13.64
CA VAL A 281 -9.66 11.52 -13.62
C VAL A 281 -9.20 10.86 -12.34
N TYR A 282 -10.14 10.65 -11.41
CA TYR A 282 -9.84 10.12 -10.08
C TYR A 282 -10.46 8.73 -9.94
N GLU A 283 -9.62 7.70 -9.93
CA GLU A 283 -10.02 6.30 -9.74
C GLU A 283 -9.65 5.82 -8.33
N TYR A 284 -10.49 4.97 -7.73
CA TYR A 284 -10.19 4.27 -6.49
C TYR A 284 -10.94 2.94 -6.42
N THR A 285 -10.47 2.04 -5.58
CA THR A 285 -11.13 0.76 -5.29
C THR A 285 -11.47 0.65 -3.81
N TYR A 286 -12.46 -0.16 -3.49
CA TYR A 286 -12.80 -0.59 -2.14
C TYR A 286 -13.52 -1.93 -2.19
N THR A 287 -13.57 -2.62 -1.05
CA THR A 287 -14.30 -3.87 -0.89
C THR A 287 -15.30 -3.71 0.24
N LEU A 288 -16.54 -4.09 -0.02
CA LEU A 288 -17.56 -4.30 1.00
C LEU A 288 -17.55 -5.78 1.39
N ILE A 289 -17.56 -6.09 2.68
CA ILE A 289 -17.49 -7.46 3.19
C ILE A 289 -18.67 -7.70 4.12
N VAL A 290 -19.56 -8.63 3.75
CA VAL A 290 -20.70 -9.04 4.59
C VAL A 290 -20.29 -10.27 5.38
N GLY A 291 -20.43 -10.25 6.70
CA GLY A 291 -20.06 -11.41 7.51
C GLY A 291 -19.80 -11.08 8.96
N ASP A 292 -19.20 -12.04 9.65
CA ASP A 292 -18.74 -11.85 11.02
C ASP A 292 -17.50 -10.94 11.07
N LEU A 293 -17.31 -10.24 12.18
CA LEU A 293 -16.23 -9.28 12.38
C LEU A 293 -14.83 -9.90 12.15
N THR A 294 -14.67 -11.18 12.47
CA THR A 294 -13.45 -11.93 12.19
C THR A 294 -13.23 -12.09 10.69
N GLU A 295 -14.24 -12.50 9.92
CA GLU A 295 -14.13 -12.65 8.45
C GLU A 295 -13.79 -11.32 7.78
N ILE A 296 -14.41 -10.22 8.25
CA ILE A 296 -14.14 -8.86 7.78
C ILE A 296 -12.68 -8.47 8.02
N ARG A 297 -12.16 -8.71 9.22
CA ARG A 297 -10.78 -8.39 9.56
C ARG A 297 -9.80 -9.29 8.81
N ASP A 298 -10.07 -10.60 8.74
CA ASP A 298 -9.20 -11.56 8.08
C ASP A 298 -9.01 -11.20 6.61
N TYR A 299 -10.07 -10.72 5.94
CA TYR A 299 -9.96 -10.16 4.59
C TYR A 299 -8.92 -9.03 4.54
N ALA A 300 -9.05 -8.02 5.40
CA ALA A 300 -8.11 -6.89 5.44
C ALA A 300 -6.68 -7.29 5.81
N VAL A 301 -6.51 -8.28 6.70
CA VAL A 301 -5.20 -8.81 7.07
C VAL A 301 -4.51 -9.46 5.87
N VAL A 302 -5.24 -10.28 5.11
CA VAL A 302 -4.70 -10.89 3.87
C VAL A 302 -4.32 -9.80 2.86
N GLN A 303 -5.14 -8.77 2.69
CA GLN A 303 -4.82 -7.66 1.77
C GLN A 303 -3.62 -6.81 2.21
N GLY A 304 -3.34 -6.74 3.50
CA GLY A 304 -2.22 -5.99 4.06
C GLY A 304 -0.88 -6.74 4.12
N GLN A 305 -0.86 -8.05 3.84
CA GLN A 305 0.37 -8.82 3.80
C GLN A 305 1.30 -8.30 2.69
N GLY A 306 2.57 -8.07 3.04
CA GLY A 306 3.57 -7.57 2.10
C GLY A 306 3.54 -6.06 1.87
N MET A 307 2.74 -5.29 2.63
CA MET A 307 2.84 -3.83 2.63
C MET A 307 4.25 -3.42 3.08
N GLY A 308 5.01 -2.84 2.15
CA GLY A 308 6.35 -2.34 2.40
C GLY A 308 6.36 -0.97 3.06
N LEU A 309 7.57 -0.42 3.21
CA LEU A 309 7.73 0.96 3.62
C LEU A 309 7.07 1.91 2.62
N PRO A 310 6.63 3.10 3.05
CA PRO A 310 6.05 4.08 2.16
C PRO A 310 7.01 4.45 1.02
N ASP A 311 6.45 4.41 -0.19
CA ASP A 311 7.13 4.73 -1.44
C ASP A 311 6.16 5.48 -2.35
N TRP A 312 6.46 6.75 -2.59
CA TRP A 312 5.63 7.62 -3.40
C TRP A 312 6.30 7.94 -4.72
N THR A 313 5.72 7.48 -5.82
CA THR A 313 6.17 7.72 -7.20
C THR A 313 5.19 8.65 -7.91
N PHE A 314 5.64 9.87 -8.20
CA PHE A 314 4.80 10.92 -8.80
C PHE A 314 4.74 10.81 -10.33
N GLU A 315 4.59 9.59 -10.84
CA GLU A 315 4.63 9.31 -12.28
C GLU A 315 3.36 9.80 -12.98
N ASN A 316 2.20 9.54 -12.36
CA ASN A 316 0.89 9.73 -12.99
C ASN A 316 -0.08 10.54 -12.13
N ASP A 317 0.19 10.69 -10.84
CA ASP A 317 -0.66 11.45 -9.91
C ASP A 317 0.14 11.98 -8.70
N ARG A 318 -0.59 12.56 -7.74
CA ARG A 318 -0.02 13.11 -6.49
C ARG A 318 0.05 12.09 -5.36
N GLN A 319 -0.51 10.90 -5.53
CA GLN A 319 -0.70 9.91 -4.47
C GLN A 319 -1.23 10.54 -3.16
N HIS A 320 -2.23 11.42 -3.29
CA HIS A 320 -2.89 12.15 -2.20
C HIS A 320 -1.99 13.09 -1.40
N TRP A 321 -0.81 13.45 -1.90
CA TRP A 321 -0.02 14.53 -1.33
C TRP A 321 -0.77 15.86 -1.48
N ARG A 322 -0.85 16.60 -0.38
CA ARG A 322 -1.53 17.90 -0.32
C ARG A 322 -0.58 19.01 0.06
N TYR A 323 -0.93 20.23 -0.33
CA TYR A 323 -0.05 21.39 -0.17
C TYR A 323 -0.72 22.49 0.64
N ASN A 324 0.04 23.08 1.56
CA ASN A 324 -0.41 24.21 2.36
C ASN A 324 0.67 25.28 2.40
N ALA A 325 0.27 26.55 2.29
CA ALA A 325 1.15 27.69 2.47
C ALA A 325 0.55 28.68 3.47
N VAL A 326 1.38 29.41 4.19
CA VAL A 326 0.87 30.36 5.18
C VAL A 326 0.21 31.55 4.48
N GLY A 327 -1.09 31.73 4.75
CA GLY A 327 -1.89 32.83 4.20
C GLY A 327 -2.29 32.67 2.73
N SER A 328 -2.08 31.49 2.13
CA SER A 328 -2.47 31.19 0.74
C SER A 328 -2.60 29.68 0.48
N THR A 329 -3.13 29.30 -0.68
CA THR A 329 -3.13 27.91 -1.15
C THR A 329 -1.73 27.49 -1.60
N GLY A 330 -1.26 26.33 -1.15
CA GLY A 330 -0.11 25.67 -1.77
C GLY A 330 -0.56 25.04 -3.08
N THR A 331 0.19 25.23 -4.17
CA THR A 331 -0.19 24.76 -5.50
C THR A 331 0.98 24.04 -6.15
N ASP A 332 0.67 23.15 -7.09
CA ASP A 332 1.63 22.59 -8.02
C ASP A 332 1.29 23.00 -9.47
N ALA A 333 1.91 22.34 -10.45
CA ALA A 333 1.68 22.63 -11.87
C ALA A 333 0.29 22.21 -12.40
N GLY A 334 -0.54 21.54 -11.60
CA GLY A 334 -1.87 21.05 -12.01
C GLY A 334 -1.85 19.65 -12.62
N TRP A 335 -3.04 19.13 -12.91
CA TRP A 335 -3.27 17.88 -13.62
C TRP A 335 -3.15 18.06 -15.15
N PRO A 336 -2.72 17.04 -15.92
CA PRO A 336 -2.21 15.74 -15.50
C PRO A 336 -0.76 15.79 -14.98
N ILE A 337 -0.47 14.92 -14.02
CA ILE A 337 0.91 14.67 -13.58
C ILE A 337 1.61 13.79 -14.61
N ASN A 338 2.83 14.17 -14.96
CA ASN A 338 3.69 13.40 -15.87
C ASN A 338 5.11 13.38 -15.30
N ASP A 339 5.54 12.23 -14.81
CA ASP A 339 6.84 11.92 -14.20
C ASP A 339 7.17 12.61 -12.87
N TYR A 340 6.62 13.79 -12.57
CA TYR A 340 6.90 14.52 -11.34
C TYR A 340 5.78 15.49 -10.93
N ILE A 341 5.70 15.77 -9.63
CA ILE A 341 5.02 16.99 -9.13
C ILE A 341 5.99 18.18 -9.18
N GLN A 342 5.49 19.39 -9.48
CA GLN A 342 6.29 20.62 -9.47
C GLN A 342 5.67 21.65 -8.54
N LEU A 343 6.36 21.96 -7.44
CA LEU A 343 5.91 22.91 -6.43
C LEU A 343 6.51 24.30 -6.65
N ASP A 344 5.69 25.34 -6.48
CA ASP A 344 6.09 26.76 -6.56
C ASP A 344 6.66 27.24 -5.21
N LEU A 345 7.91 27.69 -5.20
CA LEU A 345 8.60 28.13 -3.98
C LEU A 345 8.33 29.60 -3.63
N GLY A 346 7.58 30.34 -4.44
CA GLY A 346 7.21 31.73 -4.18
C GLY A 346 6.21 31.91 -3.04
N LYS A 347 5.58 30.82 -2.57
CA LYS A 347 4.64 30.84 -1.44
C LYS A 347 5.36 30.73 -0.10
N ASN A 348 4.88 31.50 0.87
CA ASN A 348 5.49 31.52 2.20
C ASN A 348 5.22 30.22 2.96
N GLN A 349 6.28 29.58 3.45
CA GLN A 349 6.23 28.33 4.23
C GLN A 349 5.36 27.25 3.56
N LEU A 350 5.65 26.95 2.29
CA LEU A 350 5.02 25.83 1.60
C LEU A 350 5.40 24.51 2.29
N TRP A 351 4.39 23.71 2.58
CA TRP A 351 4.51 22.32 3.02
C TRP A 351 3.76 21.42 2.06
N ALA A 352 4.42 20.36 1.61
CA ALA A 352 3.77 19.19 1.05
C ALA A 352 3.63 18.14 2.16
N THR A 353 2.43 17.59 2.31
CA THR A 353 2.07 16.63 3.36
C THR A 353 1.59 15.34 2.70
N SER A 354 2.17 14.20 3.09
CA SER A 354 1.75 12.89 2.61
C SER A 354 0.31 12.54 3.03
N PRO A 355 -0.33 11.56 2.39
CA PRO A 355 -1.40 10.81 3.05
C PRO A 355 -0.85 10.11 4.30
N PRO A 356 -1.72 9.74 5.26
CA PRO A 356 -1.28 8.92 6.38
C PRO A 356 -0.84 7.54 5.91
N ARG A 357 0.27 7.08 6.49
CA ARG A 357 0.85 5.74 6.34
C ARG A 357 1.38 5.31 7.70
N LEU A 358 1.52 4.01 7.94
CA LEU A 358 2.23 3.51 9.12
C LEU A 358 3.61 3.00 8.69
N TRP A 359 4.65 3.39 9.41
CA TRP A 359 5.96 2.74 9.34
C TRP A 359 6.63 2.79 10.71
N GLN A 360 7.50 1.82 10.98
CA GLN A 360 8.38 1.84 12.15
C GLN A 360 9.65 2.61 11.82
N ALA A 361 10.06 3.53 12.69
CA ALA A 361 11.29 4.30 12.52
C ALA A 361 12.52 3.39 12.35
N GLU A 362 12.55 2.29 13.09
CA GLU A 362 13.62 1.30 13.11
C GLU A 362 13.78 0.56 11.77
N GLU A 363 12.70 0.44 11.00
CA GLU A 363 12.69 -0.18 9.67
C GLU A 363 12.97 0.83 8.56
N ALA A 364 12.78 2.13 8.84
CA ALA A 364 12.89 3.23 7.89
C ALA A 364 13.96 4.27 8.30
N PRO A 365 15.23 3.88 8.51
CA PRO A 365 16.28 4.77 9.02
C PRO A 365 16.72 5.85 8.02
N VAL A 366 16.43 5.66 6.73
CA VAL A 366 16.78 6.58 5.65
C VAL A 366 15.54 6.99 4.87
N LEU A 367 15.42 8.29 4.60
CA LEU A 367 14.48 8.81 3.62
C LEU A 367 15.26 9.28 2.39
N TYR A 368 14.79 8.91 1.21
CA TYR A 368 15.31 9.35 -0.08
C TYR A 368 14.30 10.25 -0.76
N ILE A 369 14.79 11.31 -1.41
CA ILE A 369 13.98 12.22 -2.23
C ILE A 369 14.68 12.40 -3.56
N ASN A 370 14.07 11.97 -4.66
CA ASN A 370 14.54 12.28 -6.00
C ASN A 370 13.90 13.59 -6.48
N ALA A 371 14.68 14.66 -6.51
CA ALA A 371 14.19 16.00 -6.80
C ALA A 371 15.19 16.89 -7.53
N ALA A 372 14.67 17.84 -8.30
CA ALA A 372 15.40 18.94 -8.91
C ALA A 372 14.96 20.25 -8.28
N PHE A 373 15.89 21.00 -7.70
CA PHE A 373 15.62 22.28 -7.06
C PHE A 373 16.16 23.41 -7.94
N SER A 374 15.35 24.43 -8.20
CA SER A 374 15.79 25.69 -8.82
C SER A 374 15.52 26.82 -7.84
N THR A 375 16.52 27.16 -7.04
CA THR A 375 16.40 28.11 -5.92
C THR A 375 17.77 28.58 -5.46
N SER A 376 17.84 29.77 -4.89
CA SER A 376 19.01 30.28 -4.18
C SER A 376 19.24 29.65 -2.80
N GLN A 377 18.25 28.92 -2.27
CA GLN A 377 18.38 28.23 -0.99
C GLN A 377 19.34 27.04 -1.08
N SER A 378 20.02 26.74 0.04
CA SER A 378 20.93 25.61 0.18
C SER A 378 20.42 24.53 1.14
N LYS A 379 19.24 24.75 1.76
CA LYS A 379 18.65 23.83 2.72
C LYS A 379 17.18 23.60 2.41
N SER A 380 16.77 22.34 2.53
CA SER A 380 15.37 21.90 2.58
C SER A 380 15.11 21.18 3.90
N ARG A 381 13.85 20.86 4.21
CA ARG A 381 13.48 20.16 5.45
C ARG A 381 12.47 19.05 5.20
N VAL A 382 12.60 18.00 5.98
CA VAL A 382 11.58 16.98 6.15
C VAL A 382 11.17 16.89 7.61
N ALA A 383 9.92 16.55 7.86
CA ALA A 383 9.35 16.39 9.16
C ALA A 383 8.42 15.18 9.19
N TRP A 384 8.13 14.67 10.38
CA TRP A 384 7.22 13.54 10.56
C TRP A 384 6.36 13.69 11.80
N THR A 385 5.33 12.87 11.93
CA THR A 385 4.54 12.74 13.16
C THR A 385 4.62 11.33 13.68
N ASN A 386 4.71 11.18 15.00
CA ASN A 386 4.50 9.89 15.63
C ASN A 386 3.05 9.42 15.40
N TYR A 387 2.86 8.11 15.34
CA TYR A 387 1.54 7.53 15.21
C TYR A 387 0.75 7.71 16.50
N GLU A 388 -0.40 8.37 16.37
CA GLU A 388 -1.48 8.34 17.34
C GLU A 388 -2.78 8.21 16.55
N SER A 389 -3.64 7.26 16.91
CA SER A 389 -4.82 6.97 16.09
C SER A 389 -5.81 8.14 16.01
N ASP A 390 -5.86 9.03 17.01
CA ASP A 390 -6.70 10.25 16.98
C ASP A 390 -5.99 11.48 16.34
N SER A 391 -4.74 11.34 15.90
CA SER A 391 -3.95 12.44 15.33
C SER A 391 -3.98 12.40 13.80
N TYR A 392 -5.12 12.76 13.24
CA TYR A 392 -5.38 12.77 11.78
C TYR A 392 -5.11 14.11 11.08
N ASP A 393 -4.80 15.16 11.86
CA ASP A 393 -4.44 16.48 11.36
C ASP A 393 -2.98 16.80 11.78
N PRO A 394 -1.98 16.45 10.95
CA PRO A 394 -0.59 16.50 11.35
C PRO A 394 -0.08 17.94 11.50
N SER A 395 0.72 18.18 12.55
CA SER A 395 1.51 19.39 12.71
C SER A 395 3.00 19.04 12.86
N PHE A 396 3.87 19.79 12.18
CA PHE A 396 5.30 19.51 12.08
C PHE A 396 6.16 20.39 12.99
N ASP A 397 5.67 20.70 14.21
CA ASP A 397 6.29 21.68 15.12
C ASP A 397 7.52 21.14 15.90
N GLY A 398 7.86 19.83 15.85
CA GLY A 398 8.89 19.23 16.73
C GLY A 398 9.83 18.19 16.12
N ASN A 399 9.35 17.38 15.17
CA ASN A 399 10.10 16.29 14.55
C ASN A 399 10.54 16.69 13.15
N VAL A 400 11.68 17.36 13.03
CA VAL A 400 12.16 17.95 11.77
C VAL A 400 13.67 17.82 11.63
N ILE A 401 14.14 17.51 10.42
CA ILE A 401 15.56 17.54 10.04
C ILE A 401 15.74 18.36 8.78
N ALA A 402 16.81 19.17 8.75
CA ALA A 402 17.22 19.90 7.56
C ALA A 402 18.30 19.13 6.81
N PHE A 403 18.26 19.18 5.47
CA PHE A 403 19.27 18.57 4.61
C PHE A 403 19.75 19.57 3.56
N ASP A 404 20.96 19.36 3.05
CA ASP A 404 21.56 20.20 2.00
C ASP A 404 20.94 19.91 0.64
N ILE A 405 20.68 20.97 -0.12
CA ILE A 405 20.17 20.92 -1.49
C ILE A 405 21.07 21.73 -2.44
N ILE A 406 21.01 21.39 -3.73
CA ILE A 406 21.68 22.14 -4.78
C ILE A 406 20.60 22.69 -5.73
N GLY A 407 20.53 24.01 -5.83
CA GLY A 407 19.47 24.74 -6.51
C GLY A 407 19.70 25.06 -8.00
N ASP A 408 20.37 24.17 -8.73
CA ASP A 408 20.77 24.38 -10.14
C ASP A 408 19.79 23.81 -11.19
N GLY A 409 18.67 23.23 -10.74
CA GLY A 409 17.62 22.69 -11.60
C GLY A 409 17.83 21.25 -12.05
N GLU A 410 18.88 20.57 -11.60
CA GLU A 410 19.18 19.18 -11.96
C GLU A 410 18.61 18.17 -10.94
N PHE A 411 18.10 17.03 -11.44
CA PHE A 411 17.59 15.95 -10.59
C PHE A 411 18.72 15.26 -9.84
N ARG A 412 18.51 15.02 -8.55
CA ARG A 412 19.40 14.27 -7.67
C ARG A 412 18.57 13.45 -6.69
N THR A 413 19.14 12.35 -6.20
CA THR A 413 18.63 11.69 -5.01
C THR A 413 19.31 12.26 -3.77
N TYR A 414 18.49 12.76 -2.84
CA TYR A 414 18.94 13.24 -1.54
C TYR A 414 18.64 12.17 -0.49
N ALA A 415 19.67 11.66 0.18
CA ALA A 415 19.55 10.71 1.28
C ALA A 415 19.59 11.44 2.63
N ILE A 416 18.50 11.35 3.40
CA ILE A 416 18.33 11.99 4.71
C ILE A 416 18.48 10.94 5.82
N ASP A 417 19.37 11.19 6.79
CA ASP A 417 19.61 10.33 7.95
C ASP A 417 18.59 10.59 9.07
N LEU A 418 17.48 9.85 9.03
CA LEU A 418 16.44 9.97 10.04
C LEU A 418 16.87 9.32 11.36
N ALA A 419 17.59 8.19 11.30
CA ALA A 419 18.12 7.50 12.47
C ALA A 419 19.10 8.35 13.29
N SER A 420 19.76 9.35 12.69
CA SER A 420 20.59 10.32 13.42
C SER A 420 19.82 11.23 14.38
N VAL A 421 18.49 11.29 14.26
CA VAL A 421 17.64 12.16 15.07
C VAL A 421 17.17 11.39 16.30
N GLU A 422 17.57 11.85 17.50
CA GLU A 422 17.37 11.14 18.77
C GLU A 422 15.91 10.71 19.04
N ASN A 423 14.92 11.48 18.57
CA ASN A 423 13.49 11.21 18.75
C ASN A 423 12.82 10.51 17.55
N TYR A 424 13.60 10.00 16.57
CA TYR A 424 13.09 9.15 15.50
C TYR A 424 13.05 7.69 15.97
N ALA A 425 11.97 7.32 16.67
CA ALA A 425 11.77 5.97 17.22
C ALA A 425 10.29 5.59 17.24
N GLY A 426 10.01 4.30 17.05
CA GLY A 426 8.67 3.72 17.03
C GLY A 426 7.82 4.10 15.82
N ALA A 427 6.50 3.98 15.98
CA ALA A 427 5.56 4.13 14.89
C ALA A 427 5.33 5.59 14.47
N MET A 428 5.24 5.81 13.16
CA MET A 428 5.05 7.12 12.51
C MET A 428 3.80 7.13 11.63
N SER A 429 3.23 8.32 11.37
CA SER A 429 1.93 8.48 10.68
C SER A 429 1.93 9.38 9.43
N TYR A 430 2.70 10.47 9.42
CA TYR A 430 2.74 11.42 8.29
C TYR A 430 4.15 11.88 8.01
N LEU A 431 4.44 12.12 6.73
CA LEU A 431 5.65 12.78 6.26
C LEU A 431 5.30 14.19 5.76
N GLY A 432 6.07 15.17 6.20
CA GLY A 432 6.03 16.55 5.74
C GLY A 432 7.31 16.90 4.98
N PHE A 433 7.18 17.51 3.82
CA PHE A 433 8.28 18.03 3.02
C PHE A 433 8.13 19.54 2.87
N GLN A 434 9.09 20.29 3.41
CA GLN A 434 9.20 21.73 3.22
C GLN A 434 10.37 22.01 2.27
N PRO A 435 10.10 22.20 0.96
CA PRO A 435 11.15 22.32 -0.05
C PRO A 435 11.99 23.59 0.09
N SER A 436 11.40 24.66 0.65
CA SER A 436 12.09 25.90 0.97
C SER A 436 11.58 26.49 2.28
N PRO A 437 12.46 26.88 3.21
CA PRO A 437 12.06 27.53 4.46
C PRO A 437 11.64 29.00 4.27
N SER A 438 11.86 29.59 3.09
CA SER A 438 11.52 30.99 2.77
C SER A 438 10.99 31.12 1.35
N PRO A 439 10.02 32.02 1.10
CA PRO A 439 9.49 32.20 -0.24
C PRO A 439 10.56 32.73 -1.20
N GLU A 440 10.63 32.18 -2.40
CA GLU A 440 11.49 32.60 -3.49
C GLU A 440 10.69 32.70 -4.79
N GLU A 441 10.38 33.93 -5.22
CA GLU A 441 9.62 34.18 -6.45
C GLU A 441 10.35 33.62 -7.68
N GLY A 442 9.65 32.81 -8.47
CA GLY A 442 10.21 32.12 -9.64
C GLY A 442 11.01 30.85 -9.31
N GLY A 443 11.25 30.55 -8.02
CA GLY A 443 11.85 29.30 -7.59
C GLY A 443 10.87 28.13 -7.67
N TRP A 444 11.38 26.94 -7.94
CA TRP A 444 10.57 25.71 -8.03
C TRP A 444 11.35 24.48 -7.55
N VAL A 445 10.60 23.45 -7.16
CA VAL A 445 11.14 22.09 -7.00
C VAL A 445 10.30 21.11 -7.81
N LYS A 446 10.96 20.19 -8.53
CA LYS A 446 10.32 19.02 -9.14
C LYS A 446 10.66 17.79 -8.33
N VAL A 447 9.70 16.94 -8.03
CA VAL A 447 9.89 15.72 -7.24
C VAL A 447 9.34 14.53 -8.00
N LYS A 448 10.19 13.54 -8.28
CA LYS A 448 9.81 12.29 -8.94
C LYS A 448 9.39 11.21 -7.95
N ARG A 449 10.13 11.09 -6.85
CA ARG A 449 9.92 10.03 -5.86
C ARG A 449 10.32 10.46 -4.46
N ILE A 450 9.60 9.99 -3.45
CA ILE A 450 9.96 10.07 -2.03
C ILE A 450 9.76 8.67 -1.46
N TRP A 451 10.80 8.07 -0.87
CA TRP A 451 10.70 6.69 -0.35
C TRP A 451 11.63 6.46 0.83
N PHE A 452 11.28 5.52 1.69
CA PHE A 452 12.17 5.07 2.76
C PHE A 452 13.02 3.89 2.30
N GLY A 453 14.21 3.75 2.88
CA GLY A 453 15.03 2.57 2.68
C GLY A 453 15.73 2.13 3.96
N ALA A 454 16.11 0.85 3.98
CA ALA A 454 16.96 0.29 5.02
C ALA A 454 18.33 0.96 5.00
N ASP A 455 18.98 1.04 6.17
CA ASP A 455 20.25 1.72 6.32
C ASP A 455 21.34 1.04 5.49
N GLN A 456 21.88 1.75 4.48
CA GLN A 456 23.11 1.37 3.80
C GLN A 456 24.34 2.10 4.34
N ARG A 457 24.21 2.95 5.38
CA ARG A 457 25.22 3.95 5.75
C ARG A 457 26.21 3.55 6.83
N HIS A 458 26.20 2.34 7.38
CA HIS A 458 27.25 1.89 8.29
C HIS A 458 27.63 0.41 8.13
N LEU A 459 28.59 0.12 7.25
CA LEU A 459 29.45 -1.06 7.40
C LEU A 459 30.75 -0.60 8.07
N ASP A 460 30.79 -0.67 9.41
CA ASP A 460 31.99 -0.27 10.17
C ASP A 460 33.13 -1.29 9.98
N SER A 461 34.31 -0.78 9.63
CA SER A 461 35.61 -1.45 9.58
C SER A 461 35.73 -2.67 8.64
N PHE A 462 36.41 -2.45 7.51
CA PHE A 462 36.86 -3.54 6.64
C PHE A 462 38.36 -3.80 6.85
N SER A 463 38.75 -5.06 6.91
CA SER A 463 40.14 -5.49 6.71
C SER A 463 40.27 -6.08 5.31
N GLY A 464 41.30 -5.68 4.55
CA GLY A 464 41.44 -6.06 3.14
C GLY A 464 42.71 -6.85 2.84
N LYS A 465 42.66 -7.79 1.89
CA LYS A 465 43.82 -8.46 1.31
C LYS A 465 43.60 -8.73 -0.19
N MET A 466 44.60 -8.45 -1.02
CA MET A 466 44.57 -8.85 -2.42
C MET A 466 44.71 -10.38 -2.57
N VAL A 467 43.82 -10.99 -3.37
CA VAL A 467 43.86 -12.39 -3.80
C VAL A 467 43.93 -12.40 -5.32
N GLY A 468 45.13 -12.50 -5.87
CA GLY A 468 45.32 -12.37 -7.33
C GLY A 468 45.10 -10.93 -7.80
N ASN A 469 44.11 -10.71 -8.67
CA ASN A 469 43.71 -9.36 -9.14
C ASN A 469 42.56 -8.75 -8.33
N ASP A 470 42.00 -9.47 -7.36
CA ASP A 470 40.81 -9.07 -6.61
C ASP A 470 41.17 -8.62 -5.19
N LEU A 471 40.47 -7.62 -4.64
CA LEU A 471 40.59 -7.21 -3.22
C LEU A 471 39.52 -7.93 -2.40
N ALA A 472 39.93 -8.87 -1.56
CA ALA A 472 39.03 -9.46 -0.58
C ALA A 472 38.89 -8.51 0.62
N LEU A 473 37.65 -8.18 1.01
CA LEU A 473 37.33 -7.37 2.19
C LEU A 473 36.61 -8.24 3.24
N GLN A 474 36.90 -8.03 4.52
CA GLN A 474 36.26 -8.71 5.64
C GLN A 474 35.75 -7.68 6.66
N VAL A 475 34.44 -7.70 6.93
CA VAL A 475 33.78 -6.90 7.98
C VAL A 475 33.87 -7.64 9.31
N GLY A 476 34.10 -6.92 10.40
CA GLY A 476 34.21 -7.49 11.75
C GLY A 476 33.00 -8.35 12.14
N GLY A 477 33.21 -9.68 12.22
CA GLY A 477 32.35 -10.60 13.00
C GLY A 477 31.27 -11.41 12.27
N GLY A 478 31.06 -11.25 10.94
CA GLY A 478 30.06 -12.01 10.16
C GLY A 478 30.60 -12.61 8.85
N PRO A 479 29.81 -13.44 8.12
CA PRO A 479 30.21 -13.99 6.83
C PRO A 479 30.46 -12.86 5.82
N GLY A 480 31.62 -12.87 5.17
CA GLY A 480 32.15 -11.74 4.41
C GLY A 480 31.45 -11.48 3.07
N ARG A 481 31.22 -10.19 2.76
CA ARG A 481 30.84 -9.73 1.40
C ARG A 481 32.09 -9.58 0.53
N SER A 482 32.00 -9.98 -0.74
CA SER A 482 33.11 -9.90 -1.71
C SER A 482 32.86 -8.78 -2.72
N PHE A 483 33.86 -7.95 -3.01
CA PHE A 483 33.77 -6.84 -3.97
C PHE A 483 34.72 -7.08 -5.14
N ALA A 484 34.30 -6.74 -6.36
CA ALA A 484 35.18 -6.77 -7.52
C ALA A 484 35.92 -5.43 -7.62
N VAL A 485 37.22 -5.48 -7.92
CA VAL A 485 38.04 -4.27 -8.11
C VAL A 485 38.26 -4.03 -9.59
N GLU A 486 37.74 -2.92 -10.10
CA GLU A 486 38.16 -2.42 -11.40
C GLU A 486 39.45 -1.60 -11.22
N ALA A 487 40.60 -2.23 -11.52
CA ALA A 487 41.88 -1.55 -11.42
C ALA A 487 42.02 -0.46 -12.49
N THR A 488 42.37 0.76 -12.08
CA THR A 488 42.97 1.75 -12.97
C THR A 488 44.49 1.67 -12.92
N SER A 489 45.14 1.99 -14.04
CA SER A 489 46.51 1.65 -14.45
C SER A 489 47.63 1.80 -13.39
N ASP A 490 48.18 0.67 -12.92
CA ASP A 490 49.61 0.36 -12.68
C ASP A 490 49.79 -0.66 -11.51
N LEU A 491 49.92 -1.95 -11.84
CA LEU A 491 49.94 -3.09 -10.90
C LEU A 491 51.34 -3.50 -10.41
N SER A 492 52.32 -2.59 -10.32
CA SER A 492 53.72 -2.99 -10.04
C SER A 492 54.11 -3.16 -8.56
N ALA A 493 53.18 -3.04 -7.60
CA ALA A 493 53.49 -3.29 -6.18
C ALA A 493 52.26 -3.82 -5.44
N GLN A 494 52.32 -5.10 -5.02
CA GLN A 494 51.24 -5.83 -4.37
C GLN A 494 51.51 -5.99 -2.86
N PRO A 495 50.63 -5.53 -1.96
CA PRO A 495 50.72 -5.82 -0.53
C PRO A 495 50.19 -7.24 -0.24
N THR A 496 51.01 -8.08 0.38
CA THR A 496 50.72 -9.51 0.65
C THR A 496 50.09 -9.80 2.03
N VAL A 497 49.74 -8.77 2.81
CA VAL A 497 49.30 -8.91 4.21
C VAL A 497 48.00 -8.14 4.45
N TRP A 498 47.16 -8.60 5.37
CA TRP A 498 45.96 -7.88 5.82
C TRP A 498 46.33 -6.51 6.36
N THR A 499 45.74 -5.47 5.79
CA THR A 499 45.90 -4.08 6.22
C THR A 499 44.53 -3.48 6.49
N ASP A 500 44.45 -2.65 7.53
CA ASP A 500 43.24 -1.89 7.84
C ASP A 500 43.02 -0.84 6.74
N VAL A 501 41.89 -0.93 6.03
CA VAL A 501 41.60 -0.12 4.83
C VAL A 501 40.65 1.05 5.12
N GLY A 502 40.21 1.23 6.37
CA GLY A 502 39.30 2.31 6.75
C GLY A 502 37.86 2.09 6.28
N SER A 503 37.09 3.18 6.18
CA SER A 503 35.68 3.17 5.76
C SER A 503 35.52 3.50 4.27
N VAL A 504 34.62 2.77 3.58
CA VAL A 504 34.23 3.00 2.19
C VAL A 504 32.74 3.37 2.17
N ARG A 505 32.39 4.42 1.41
CA ARG A 505 30.99 4.76 1.10
C ARG A 505 30.66 4.24 -0.29
N LEU A 506 29.55 3.52 -0.42
CA LEU A 506 28.98 3.10 -1.69
C LEU A 506 27.85 4.06 -2.07
N ASP A 507 27.63 4.28 -3.36
CA ASP A 507 26.44 4.96 -3.88
C ASP A 507 25.28 3.98 -4.14
N GLU A 508 24.16 4.49 -4.67
CA GLU A 508 22.93 3.73 -4.95
C GLU A 508 23.12 2.60 -5.96
N GLU A 509 24.25 2.58 -6.69
CA GLU A 509 24.62 1.58 -7.70
C GLU A 509 25.64 0.56 -7.14
N GLY A 510 25.97 0.64 -5.84
CA GLY A 510 26.95 -0.21 -5.18
C GLY A 510 28.40 0.16 -5.51
N GLU A 511 28.66 1.39 -5.98
CA GLU A 511 29.99 1.85 -6.40
C GLU A 511 30.67 2.71 -5.33
N GLY A 512 31.97 2.48 -5.08
CA GLY A 512 32.75 3.23 -4.09
C GLY A 512 34.17 3.55 -4.55
N LEU A 513 34.72 4.68 -4.08
CA LEU A 513 36.09 5.09 -4.37
C LEU A 513 37.01 4.85 -3.16
N PHE A 514 38.02 4.00 -3.31
CA PHE A 514 39.05 3.77 -2.29
C PHE A 514 40.38 4.48 -2.64
N VAL A 515 41.03 5.07 -1.62
CA VAL A 515 42.36 5.71 -1.72
C VAL A 515 43.31 5.04 -0.73
N GLU A 516 44.42 4.47 -1.24
CA GLU A 516 45.42 3.78 -0.41
C GLU A 516 46.12 4.74 0.58
N PRO A 517 46.02 4.52 1.91
CA PRO A 517 46.70 5.37 2.88
C PRO A 517 48.22 5.20 2.84
N GLY A 518 48.97 6.29 2.68
CA GLY A 518 50.43 6.30 2.82
C GLY A 518 51.25 6.02 1.55
N ALA A 519 50.61 5.88 0.38
CA ALA A 519 51.31 5.80 -0.89
C ALA A 519 51.89 7.16 -1.33
N SER A 520 53.10 7.15 -1.90
CA SER A 520 53.77 8.38 -2.39
C SER A 520 53.06 9.08 -3.57
N LEU A 521 52.10 8.40 -4.20
CA LEU A 521 51.14 8.92 -5.17
C LEU A 521 49.76 8.30 -4.84
N PRO A 522 48.65 9.07 -4.91
CA PRO A 522 47.32 8.54 -4.64
C PRO A 522 46.95 7.49 -5.70
N ARG A 523 46.65 6.27 -5.26
CA ARG A 523 46.08 5.21 -6.08
C ARG A 523 44.57 5.17 -5.83
N PHE A 524 43.79 5.18 -6.90
CA PHE A 524 42.34 5.14 -6.86
C PHE A 524 41.85 3.78 -7.31
N TYR A 525 40.99 3.17 -6.51
CA TYR A 525 40.34 1.91 -6.84
C TYR A 525 38.85 2.17 -6.92
N ARG A 526 38.24 1.75 -8.03
CA ARG A 526 36.79 1.72 -8.20
C ARG A 526 36.32 0.36 -7.68
N LEU A 527 35.48 0.40 -6.66
CA LEU A 527 34.83 -0.77 -6.12
C LEU A 527 33.45 -0.82 -6.75
N LYS A 528 33.16 -1.93 -7.43
CA LYS A 528 31.82 -2.25 -7.91
C LYS A 528 31.34 -3.45 -7.14
N GLU A 529 30.19 -3.35 -6.48
CA GLU A 529 29.51 -4.54 -5.96
C GLU A 529 29.32 -5.51 -7.14
N ALA A 530 29.80 -6.75 -6.99
CA ALA A 530 29.84 -7.68 -8.11
C ALA A 530 28.41 -7.89 -8.62
N SER A 531 28.13 -7.38 -9.82
CA SER A 531 26.80 -7.40 -10.43
C SER A 531 26.34 -8.84 -10.64
N GLY A 532 25.40 -9.25 -9.80
CA GLY A 532 24.61 -10.47 -9.91
C GLY A 532 23.18 -10.19 -9.45
N ALA A 533 22.60 -9.08 -9.90
CA ALA A 533 21.19 -8.76 -9.77
C ALA A 533 20.86 -7.66 -10.79
N ASP A 534 20.56 -8.05 -12.02
CA ASP A 534 19.65 -7.26 -12.84
C ASP A 534 18.26 -7.34 -12.16
N ASP A 535 17.58 -6.20 -12.06
CA ASP A 535 16.19 -6.11 -11.59
C ASP A 535 15.32 -7.18 -12.29
N PRO A 536 14.65 -8.10 -11.57
CA PRO A 536 13.74 -9.01 -12.22
C PRO A 536 12.53 -8.25 -12.74
N VAL A 537 12.38 -8.24 -14.07
CA VAL A 537 11.06 -8.30 -14.67
C VAL A 537 10.32 -9.47 -14.00
N ALA A 538 9.19 -9.17 -13.37
CA ALA A 538 8.40 -10.12 -12.58
C ALA A 538 8.19 -11.45 -13.34
N GLY A 539 8.89 -12.50 -12.92
CA GLY A 539 8.47 -13.87 -13.15
C GLY A 539 7.26 -14.17 -12.26
N GLY A 540 6.31 -14.96 -12.74
CA GLY A 540 5.05 -15.24 -12.02
C GLY A 540 5.28 -15.72 -10.58
N PRO A 541 4.37 -15.38 -9.64
CA PRO A 541 4.58 -15.67 -8.22
C PRO A 541 4.69 -17.18 -7.98
N VAL A 542 5.79 -17.61 -7.37
CA VAL A 542 5.93 -18.97 -6.84
C VAL A 542 5.06 -19.08 -5.59
N ALA A 543 3.99 -19.89 -5.64
CA ALA A 543 3.11 -20.07 -4.49
C ALA A 543 3.84 -20.83 -3.38
N ASN A 544 3.63 -20.41 -2.13
CA ASN A 544 4.21 -21.02 -0.94
C ASN A 544 5.73 -21.23 -1.07
N ALA A 545 6.44 -20.18 -1.52
CA ALA A 545 7.86 -20.17 -1.83
C ALA A 545 8.78 -20.61 -0.67
N GLY A 546 8.43 -20.21 0.55
CA GLY A 546 9.09 -20.64 1.79
C GLY A 546 8.49 -21.88 2.46
N PHE A 547 7.51 -22.53 1.81
CA PHE A 547 6.89 -23.75 2.31
C PHE A 547 6.22 -23.64 3.68
N GLU A 548 5.80 -22.44 4.10
CA GLU A 548 5.23 -22.14 5.42
C GLU A 548 3.82 -22.72 5.65
N THR A 549 3.16 -23.20 4.60
CA THR A 549 1.83 -23.81 4.68
C THR A 549 1.84 -25.27 4.20
N PRO A 550 1.21 -26.21 4.93
CA PRO A 550 0.64 -26.07 6.27
C PRO A 550 1.73 -26.00 7.34
N VAL A 551 1.47 -25.27 8.42
CA VAL A 551 2.40 -25.12 9.55
C VAL A 551 2.69 -26.48 10.18
N GLN A 552 3.99 -26.78 10.34
CA GLN A 552 4.47 -28.03 10.92
C GLN A 552 4.93 -27.85 12.35
N ALA A 553 4.48 -28.74 13.24
CA ALA A 553 5.05 -28.82 14.59
C ALA A 553 6.46 -29.46 14.58
N THR A 554 6.68 -30.46 13.72
CA THR A 554 7.96 -31.18 13.62
C THR A 554 8.33 -31.46 12.16
N PHE A 555 7.68 -32.43 11.51
CA PHE A 555 7.77 -32.70 10.09
C PHE A 555 6.60 -33.58 9.62
N THR A 556 6.27 -33.52 8.33
CA THR A 556 5.26 -34.38 7.69
C THR A 556 5.73 -34.82 6.31
N TYR A 557 5.59 -36.11 6.00
CA TYR A 557 5.81 -36.65 4.65
C TYR A 557 4.60 -36.43 3.75
N GLY A 558 4.85 -36.33 2.45
CA GLY A 558 3.85 -36.36 1.40
C GLY A 558 3.07 -37.69 1.34
N PRO A 559 1.96 -37.73 0.58
CA PRO A 559 1.52 -36.67 -0.34
C PRO A 559 0.92 -35.44 0.37
N LEU A 560 1.34 -34.26 -0.07
CA LEU A 560 0.86 -32.94 0.36
C LEU A 560 0.62 -32.08 -0.90
N THR A 561 -0.36 -31.18 -0.84
CA THR A 561 -0.70 -30.29 -1.96
C THR A 561 -1.07 -28.92 -1.42
N ASP A 562 -0.06 -28.08 -1.19
CA ASP A 562 -0.22 -26.75 -0.60
C ASP A 562 0.74 -25.79 -1.32
N GLY A 563 0.34 -25.35 -2.52
CA GLY A 563 1.20 -24.62 -3.47
C GLY A 563 2.21 -25.52 -4.21
N TRP A 564 2.70 -26.56 -3.55
CA TRP A 564 3.58 -27.59 -4.12
C TRP A 564 2.96 -28.99 -3.96
N THR A 565 3.19 -29.86 -4.94
CA THR A 565 2.85 -31.28 -4.87
C THR A 565 4.07 -32.06 -4.39
N PHE A 566 3.96 -32.66 -3.21
CA PHE A 566 4.99 -33.49 -2.61
C PHE A 566 4.68 -34.96 -2.87
N ASN A 567 5.69 -35.75 -3.20
CA ASN A 567 5.54 -37.20 -3.24
C ASN A 567 5.82 -37.85 -1.87
N SER A 568 5.64 -39.17 -1.77
CA SER A 568 5.78 -39.92 -0.51
C SER A 568 7.20 -39.98 0.09
N SER A 569 8.21 -39.48 -0.62
CA SER A 569 9.61 -39.42 -0.18
C SER A 569 10.09 -37.98 0.08
N SER A 570 9.19 -37.01 0.01
CA SER A 570 9.43 -35.59 0.29
C SER A 570 8.42 -35.07 1.30
N GLY A 571 8.63 -33.88 1.85
CA GLY A 571 7.64 -33.29 2.76
C GLY A 571 8.09 -31.95 3.33
N LEU A 572 7.48 -31.56 4.45
CA LEU A 572 7.77 -30.31 5.17
C LEU A 572 8.42 -30.61 6.53
N GLN A 573 9.36 -29.78 6.98
CA GLN A 573 10.01 -29.90 8.28
C GLN A 573 10.22 -28.54 8.97
N ALA A 574 9.90 -28.47 10.26
CA ALA A 574 10.17 -27.33 11.14
C ALA A 574 11.27 -27.63 12.17
N SER A 575 11.26 -28.82 12.79
CA SER A 575 12.19 -29.14 13.90
C SER A 575 12.61 -30.61 14.02
N GLY A 576 12.33 -31.44 13.00
CA GLY A 576 12.53 -32.89 13.04
C GLY A 576 13.86 -33.42 12.49
N TRP A 577 14.53 -32.66 11.62
CA TRP A 577 15.63 -33.18 10.80
C TRP A 577 16.96 -32.46 11.00
N GLN A 578 17.09 -31.66 12.07
CA GLN A 578 18.29 -30.88 12.40
C GLN A 578 18.82 -30.04 11.22
N ALA A 579 17.90 -29.47 10.44
CA ALA A 579 18.23 -28.44 9.46
C ALA A 579 18.79 -27.20 10.16
N GLY A 580 19.53 -26.37 9.42
CA GLY A 580 19.80 -25.00 9.83
C GLY A 580 18.51 -24.19 10.05
N ALA A 581 18.63 -22.97 10.56
CA ALA A 581 17.50 -22.05 10.60
C ALA A 581 16.99 -21.82 9.16
N ALA A 582 15.66 -21.90 8.98
CA ALA A 582 15.03 -21.66 7.69
C ALA A 582 15.35 -20.23 7.21
N PRO A 583 15.85 -20.06 5.97
CA PRO A 583 16.06 -18.76 5.34
C PRO A 583 14.82 -17.86 5.30
N GLU A 584 13.64 -18.44 5.10
CA GLU A 584 12.34 -17.78 5.20
C GLU A 584 11.48 -18.48 6.26
N GLY A 585 10.76 -17.71 7.08
CA GLY A 585 9.76 -18.27 7.99
C GLY A 585 10.33 -19.24 9.04
N ALA A 586 9.65 -20.36 9.25
CA ALA A 586 9.90 -21.30 10.35
C ALA A 586 10.06 -22.76 9.90
N GLN A 587 9.85 -23.08 8.62
CA GLN A 587 9.92 -24.44 8.10
C GLN A 587 10.50 -24.48 6.69
N THR A 588 10.78 -25.69 6.19
CA THR A 588 11.39 -25.91 4.88
C THR A 588 10.82 -27.15 4.23
N ALA A 589 10.90 -27.25 2.91
CA ALA A 589 10.69 -28.52 2.22
C ALA A 589 11.91 -29.44 2.43
N PHE A 590 11.68 -30.76 2.45
CA PHE A 590 12.74 -31.76 2.45
C PHE A 590 12.57 -32.78 1.32
N LEU A 591 13.70 -33.24 0.78
CA LEU A 591 13.82 -34.24 -0.29
C LEU A 591 14.66 -35.41 0.22
N GLN A 592 14.03 -36.55 0.56
CA GLN A 592 14.72 -37.72 1.08
C GLN A 592 14.94 -38.82 0.02
N GLY A 593 16.20 -39.13 -0.28
CA GLY A 593 16.62 -40.16 -1.22
C GLY A 593 16.33 -39.81 -2.68
N GLY A 594 16.75 -40.69 -3.59
CA GLY A 594 16.71 -40.47 -5.05
C GLY A 594 15.33 -40.62 -5.69
N SER A 595 14.27 -40.83 -4.89
CA SER A 595 12.88 -40.91 -5.35
C SER A 595 12.03 -39.75 -4.84
N SER A 596 12.62 -38.78 -4.14
CA SER A 596 11.91 -37.60 -3.64
C SER A 596 11.69 -36.57 -4.74
N SER A 597 10.51 -35.96 -4.76
CA SER A 597 10.18 -34.88 -5.70
C SER A 597 9.16 -33.93 -5.10
N ILE A 598 9.37 -32.64 -5.34
CA ILE A 598 8.39 -31.57 -5.11
C ILE A 598 8.23 -30.78 -6.40
N GLU A 599 6.99 -30.52 -6.80
CA GLU A 599 6.69 -29.83 -8.07
C GLU A 599 5.58 -28.80 -7.93
N GLN A 600 5.66 -27.74 -8.74
CA GLN A 600 4.64 -26.69 -8.85
C GLN A 600 4.44 -26.30 -10.31
N SER A 601 3.19 -26.04 -10.69
CA SER A 601 2.86 -25.39 -11.97
C SER A 601 2.95 -23.87 -11.83
N LEU A 602 3.71 -23.23 -12.71
CA LEU A 602 3.97 -21.80 -12.75
C LEU A 602 3.41 -21.21 -14.05
N SER A 603 2.63 -20.14 -13.97
CA SER A 603 2.23 -19.36 -15.14
C SER A 603 3.31 -18.32 -15.46
N LEU A 604 3.98 -18.47 -16.60
CA LEU A 604 5.10 -17.63 -17.02
C LEU A 604 4.85 -17.02 -18.40
N GLU A 605 5.29 -15.78 -18.59
CA GLU A 605 5.36 -15.11 -19.88
C GLU A 605 6.58 -15.60 -20.69
N ALA A 606 6.65 -15.25 -21.98
CA ALA A 606 7.84 -15.55 -22.78
C ALA A 606 9.05 -14.73 -22.28
N GLY A 607 10.18 -15.40 -22.03
CA GLY A 607 11.38 -14.78 -21.49
C GLY A 607 12.47 -15.79 -21.13
N ASP A 608 13.65 -15.30 -20.77
CA ASP A 608 14.70 -16.10 -20.16
C ASP A 608 14.62 -15.97 -18.65
N TYR A 609 14.74 -17.08 -17.92
CA TYR A 609 14.56 -17.15 -16.48
C TYR A 609 15.66 -17.96 -15.81
N GLU A 610 15.89 -17.73 -14.52
CA GLU A 610 16.59 -18.64 -13.62
C GLU A 610 15.77 -18.86 -12.34
N VAL A 611 16.00 -19.98 -11.64
CA VAL A 611 15.43 -20.23 -10.31
C VAL A 611 16.49 -19.95 -9.26
N VAL A 612 16.12 -19.18 -8.24
CA VAL A 612 16.95 -18.87 -7.07
C VAL A 612 16.28 -19.47 -5.84
N PHE A 613 17.03 -20.21 -5.04
CA PHE A 613 16.50 -20.87 -3.84
C PHE A 613 17.63 -21.16 -2.86
N TRP A 614 17.26 -21.46 -1.62
CA TRP A 614 18.21 -21.85 -0.59
C TRP A 614 18.20 -23.35 -0.37
N ILE A 615 19.38 -23.93 -0.22
CA ILE A 615 19.53 -25.38 -0.05
C ILE A 615 20.51 -25.72 1.07
N ALA A 616 20.21 -26.76 1.84
CA ALA A 616 21.07 -27.30 2.89
C ALA A 616 20.94 -28.83 2.95
N ASP A 617 21.89 -29.50 3.60
CA ASP A 617 21.83 -30.94 3.85
C ASP A 617 21.58 -31.30 5.30
N ARG A 618 20.96 -32.45 5.54
CA ARG A 618 20.86 -33.03 6.87
C ARG A 618 22.25 -33.37 7.41
N THR A 619 22.58 -32.82 8.58
CA THR A 619 23.89 -33.04 9.22
C THR A 619 23.91 -34.17 10.23
N SER A 620 22.74 -34.67 10.65
CA SER A 620 22.60 -35.65 11.71
C SER A 620 23.00 -37.06 11.27
N ASP A 621 22.54 -37.49 10.10
CA ASP A 621 22.75 -38.82 9.52
C ASP A 621 22.54 -38.78 7.99
N GLY A 622 23.02 -39.79 7.26
CA GLY A 622 22.56 -40.05 5.89
C GLY A 622 23.49 -39.69 4.74
N GLY A 623 24.43 -38.76 4.94
CA GLY A 623 25.34 -38.30 3.89
C GLY A 623 24.68 -37.30 2.93
N MET A 624 25.41 -36.94 1.87
CA MET A 624 25.05 -35.81 1.00
C MET A 624 23.89 -36.13 0.06
N GLN A 625 22.87 -35.28 0.01
CA GLN A 625 21.80 -35.37 -0.99
C GLN A 625 22.14 -34.51 -2.20
N THR A 626 21.84 -35.03 -3.39
CA THR A 626 21.92 -34.26 -4.64
C THR A 626 20.51 -33.89 -5.05
N VAL A 627 20.27 -32.62 -5.40
CA VAL A 627 18.98 -32.13 -5.89
C VAL A 627 19.15 -31.66 -7.33
N GLU A 628 18.36 -32.23 -8.23
CA GLU A 628 18.25 -31.82 -9.63
C GLU A 628 17.01 -30.94 -9.78
N VAL A 629 17.20 -29.70 -10.26
CA VAL A 629 16.12 -28.76 -10.55
C VAL A 629 15.76 -28.91 -12.02
N ARG A 630 14.48 -29.10 -12.31
CA ARG A 630 13.97 -29.32 -13.67
C ARG A 630 12.88 -28.31 -14.00
N PHE A 631 12.87 -27.88 -15.24
CA PHE A 631 11.83 -27.05 -15.84
C PHE A 631 11.21 -27.84 -17.00
N ASP A 632 9.91 -28.13 -16.93
CA ASP A 632 9.18 -29.00 -17.86
C ASP A 632 9.87 -30.36 -18.09
N GLY A 633 10.42 -30.92 -17.01
CA GLY A 633 11.15 -32.19 -17.01
C GLY A 633 12.58 -32.13 -17.58
N ALA A 634 13.04 -30.97 -18.06
CA ALA A 634 14.43 -30.77 -18.48
C ALA A 634 15.29 -30.21 -17.33
N PRO A 635 16.48 -30.78 -17.04
CA PRO A 635 17.33 -30.31 -15.95
C PRO A 635 17.92 -28.93 -16.26
N VAL A 636 17.73 -27.99 -15.34
CA VAL A 636 18.27 -26.61 -15.40
C VAL A 636 19.35 -26.37 -14.34
N GLY A 637 19.48 -27.25 -13.33
CA GLY A 637 20.57 -27.20 -12.35
C GLY A 637 20.70 -28.51 -11.55
N THR A 638 21.88 -28.75 -10.99
CA THR A 638 22.14 -29.88 -10.08
C THR A 638 23.02 -29.42 -8.93
N PHE A 639 22.55 -29.61 -7.71
CA PHE A 639 23.14 -29.06 -6.50
C PHE A 639 23.39 -30.17 -5.48
N SER A 640 24.45 -30.04 -4.68
CA SER A 640 24.83 -31.01 -3.67
C SER A 640 25.44 -30.28 -2.46
N PRO A 641 24.60 -29.70 -1.59
CA PRO A 641 25.08 -28.93 -0.45
C PRO A 641 25.89 -29.84 0.47
N ALA A 642 27.09 -29.43 0.88
CA ALA A 642 27.96 -30.31 1.67
C ALA A 642 27.84 -30.12 3.19
N ASN A 643 26.88 -29.32 3.66
CA ASN A 643 26.71 -28.98 5.06
C ASN A 643 25.25 -28.55 5.38
N GLY A 644 24.94 -28.40 6.67
CA GLY A 644 23.58 -28.06 7.13
C GLY A 644 23.29 -26.57 7.27
N SER A 645 24.20 -25.69 6.86
CA SER A 645 23.91 -24.28 6.70
C SER A 645 23.33 -24.04 5.30
N PHE A 646 22.24 -23.30 5.24
CA PHE A 646 21.63 -22.93 3.96
C PHE A 646 22.56 -22.03 3.16
N GLU A 647 22.69 -22.36 1.88
CA GLU A 647 23.35 -21.53 0.87
C GLU A 647 22.36 -21.17 -0.24
N GLU A 648 22.38 -19.93 -0.69
CA GLU A 648 21.63 -19.49 -1.87
C GLU A 648 22.31 -20.06 -3.12
N VAL A 649 21.53 -20.68 -3.99
CA VAL A 649 21.98 -21.22 -5.26
C VAL A 649 21.08 -20.77 -6.41
N ARG A 650 21.65 -20.78 -7.61
CA ARG A 650 20.98 -20.35 -8.86
C ARG A 650 21.11 -21.41 -9.92
N THR A 651 20.04 -21.67 -10.67
CA THR A 651 20.08 -22.58 -11.83
C THR A 651 20.82 -21.96 -13.00
N ASN A 652 21.12 -22.77 -14.02
CA ASN A 652 21.39 -22.20 -15.34
C ASN A 652 20.12 -21.51 -15.86
N SER A 653 20.29 -20.51 -16.73
CA SER A 653 19.17 -19.86 -17.40
C SER A 653 18.44 -20.82 -18.34
N PHE A 654 17.12 -20.67 -18.44
CA PHE A 654 16.25 -21.41 -19.36
C PHE A 654 15.24 -20.48 -20.01
N THR A 655 14.78 -20.85 -21.22
CA THR A 655 13.91 -20.01 -22.04
C THR A 655 12.48 -20.52 -22.04
N VAL A 656 11.54 -19.62 -21.76
CA VAL A 656 10.10 -19.78 -21.99
C VAL A 656 9.76 -19.21 -23.36
N ALA A 657 9.39 -20.08 -24.30
CA ALA A 657 9.19 -19.68 -25.70
C ALA A 657 7.86 -18.94 -25.96
N SER A 658 6.85 -19.19 -25.13
CA SER A 658 5.53 -18.57 -25.22
C SER A 658 4.85 -18.53 -23.84
N PRO A 659 3.96 -17.57 -23.57
CA PRO A 659 3.23 -17.54 -22.31
C PRO A 659 2.44 -18.83 -22.07
N GLY A 660 2.43 -19.33 -20.84
CA GLY A 660 1.72 -20.56 -20.49
C GLY A 660 2.08 -21.09 -19.10
N ASP A 661 1.56 -22.28 -18.79
CA ASP A 661 1.84 -22.99 -17.56
C ASP A 661 2.98 -23.98 -17.75
N TYR A 662 3.98 -23.91 -16.88
CA TYR A 662 5.21 -24.70 -16.89
C TYR A 662 5.42 -25.37 -15.53
N THR A 663 6.06 -26.53 -15.51
CA THR A 663 6.32 -27.26 -14.25
C THR A 663 7.75 -27.02 -13.77
N LEU A 664 7.89 -26.50 -12.56
CA LEU A 664 9.15 -26.47 -11.81
C LEU A 664 9.18 -27.66 -10.86
N GLU A 665 10.22 -28.48 -10.94
CA GLU A 665 10.42 -29.67 -10.09
C GLU A 665 11.80 -29.61 -9.41
N PHE A 666 11.84 -29.89 -8.11
CA PHE A 666 13.06 -30.26 -7.40
C PHE A 666 13.03 -31.77 -7.13
N ALA A 667 13.98 -32.51 -7.71
CA ALA A 667 14.07 -33.95 -7.61
C ALA A 667 15.33 -34.39 -6.86
N GLY A 668 15.18 -35.24 -5.83
CA GLY A 668 16.31 -35.89 -5.19
C GLY A 668 16.99 -36.90 -6.12
N ALA A 669 18.31 -36.91 -6.16
CA ALA A 669 19.13 -37.76 -7.02
C ALA A 669 20.17 -38.60 -6.25
N GLY A 670 20.31 -38.40 -4.94
CA GLY A 670 21.26 -39.15 -4.12
C GLY A 670 20.77 -40.56 -3.75
N SER A 671 21.70 -41.46 -3.49
CA SER A 671 21.41 -42.87 -3.18
C SER A 671 21.39 -43.13 -1.66
N GLY A 672 20.34 -43.79 -1.17
CA GLY A 672 20.22 -44.16 0.25
C GLY A 672 19.37 -43.17 1.05
N ASP A 673 19.56 -43.16 2.37
CA ASP A 673 18.87 -42.24 3.28
C ASP A 673 19.62 -40.91 3.35
N VAL A 674 19.60 -40.15 2.26
CA VAL A 674 20.17 -38.81 2.14
C VAL A 674 19.03 -37.78 2.14
N THR A 675 19.21 -36.61 2.74
CA THR A 675 18.14 -35.58 2.80
C THR A 675 18.70 -34.19 2.57
N ALA A 676 18.12 -33.46 1.62
CA ALA A 676 18.32 -32.03 1.43
C ALA A 676 17.07 -31.26 1.85
N PHE A 677 17.26 -30.00 2.24
CA PHE A 677 16.22 -29.03 2.54
C PHE A 677 16.23 -27.93 1.48
N VAL A 678 15.04 -27.47 1.09
CA VAL A 678 14.83 -26.39 0.11
C VAL A 678 13.95 -25.32 0.75
N ASP A 679 14.30 -24.06 0.53
CA ASP A 679 13.55 -22.92 1.06
C ASP A 679 13.65 -21.66 0.17
N ALA A 680 12.74 -20.70 0.38
CA ALA A 680 12.70 -19.39 -0.26
C ALA A 680 12.88 -19.44 -1.80
N VAL A 681 12.04 -20.22 -2.48
CA VAL A 681 12.10 -20.41 -3.93
C VAL A 681 11.57 -19.20 -4.68
N SER A 682 12.36 -18.67 -5.62
CA SER A 682 11.94 -17.60 -6.52
C SER A 682 12.35 -17.88 -7.96
N ILE A 683 11.65 -17.25 -8.90
CA ILE A 683 11.99 -17.27 -10.32
C ILE A 683 12.26 -15.84 -10.78
N THR A 684 13.40 -15.64 -11.43
CA THR A 684 13.93 -14.32 -11.80
C THR A 684 14.09 -14.26 -13.31
N ALA A 685 13.56 -13.23 -13.96
CA ALA A 685 13.86 -12.98 -15.37
C ALA A 685 15.33 -12.56 -15.55
N LYS A 686 15.93 -12.96 -16.67
CA LYS A 686 17.32 -12.69 -17.06
C LYS A 686 17.44 -11.61 -18.13
#